data_AF-A0A1V5J464-F1
#
_entry.id   AF-A0A1V5J464-F1
#
_cell.length_a   1.000
_cell.length_b   1.000
_cell.length_c   1.000
_cell.angle_alpha   90.00
_cell.angle_beta   90.00
_cell.angle_gamma   90.00
#
_symmetry.space_group_name_H-M   'P 1'
#
loop_
_entity.id
_entity.type
_entity.pdbx_description
1 polymer ?
#
loop_
_entity_poly.entity_id
_entity_poly.type
_entity_poly.pdbx_seq_one_letter_code
_entity_poly.pdbx_strand_id
1 'polypeptide(L)'
;MRTVQDLIDDLGRLDGSRFDETVFELFHRGPRALDRLWAYWESDASVDTRGRIRASMQSQWTRLQEVLVDMTPRALGSTGARWAVSMGPADLLARRAGRCIDQGRLDAAAAIASALAASGADGVEQAVLEARIAMAVGRPDQAMSRLGGYCQATPTGPSHGAAREWFARAAQGAGRSAEAFLSRLHLEPDVGAAAEIIMSLADADDCPGLASCIEHVARSGDKALWTMLAESAAAALDDALGVHTGLMTDLLGMGSQIESMLDTIESVIADMDSSMPAPAELSMAAELVSLASDARDILSSARRLHSAVIGVRDDERGRVSETISLFFNAVDPVPRCDHDDPSPVWTWAFRERPPREALSRARLTGLMHGASWRAFWKNGEFVVSVSLPSLPPLPSPSQAPAHLPAPSASLLPGPSSGLDVPAIERMLKSMPPQEAAESLIHSIRSVQVRHARSLLDEACRALAEMAGALGPEFDMASDPGSALAGIRRAVAKTRAEMEGWSRRFAGALGSSDDAGACAQGSADEESRSSAGANHEWRLPDELDCSPEAYQALRTAHLLIAGMGPEQLLPPEQAGLPAFLLQKAVQIEAERKLGDALAVHRLKPRALAATRDRGKRRRELDPEFVRNALSRAPRGISPDRVRGGLERLTARILDGSSRPLTGDLFLAGLALAYLDPLGDPERSAALGSALLAIGEAAATTAAGNAQESRDLVRMEQAGIEALLAMSPFGGREGR
;
A
#
# COMPACT_ATOMS: atom_id res chain seq x y z
N MET A 1 28.50 -33.50 -24.24
CA MET A 1 27.21 -33.24 -23.56
C MET A 1 26.34 -34.48 -23.72
N ARG A 2 25.77 -35.02 -22.64
CA ARG A 2 24.78 -36.10 -22.75
C ARG A 2 23.50 -35.54 -23.38
N THR A 3 22.88 -36.31 -24.26
CA THR A 3 21.58 -35.98 -24.84
C THR A 3 20.46 -36.34 -23.86
N VAL A 4 19.25 -35.80 -24.09
CA VAL A 4 18.08 -36.14 -23.25
C VAL A 4 17.74 -37.63 -23.33
N GLN A 5 17.99 -38.27 -24.47
CA GLN A 5 17.75 -39.72 -24.62
C GLN A 5 18.75 -40.52 -23.79
N ASP A 6 20.04 -40.14 -23.81
CA ASP A 6 21.06 -40.80 -23.00
C ASP A 6 20.72 -40.73 -21.50
N LEU A 7 20.20 -39.59 -21.04
CA LEU A 7 19.77 -39.41 -19.65
C LEU A 7 18.56 -40.29 -19.29
N ILE A 8 17.61 -40.47 -20.21
CA ILE A 8 16.44 -41.35 -19.99
C ILE A 8 16.86 -42.82 -19.96
N ASP A 9 17.73 -43.24 -20.89
CA ASP A 9 18.23 -44.62 -20.96
C ASP A 9 19.05 -44.99 -19.71
N ASP A 10 19.75 -44.01 -19.13
CA ASP A 10 20.53 -44.15 -17.90
C ASP A 10 19.63 -44.38 -16.65
N LEU A 11 18.38 -43.89 -16.62
CA LEU A 11 17.46 -44.08 -15.47
C LEU A 11 17.15 -45.55 -15.20
N GLY A 12 17.18 -46.41 -16.22
CA GLY A 12 16.99 -47.85 -16.03
C GLY A 12 18.19 -48.57 -15.38
N ARG A 13 19.37 -47.93 -15.34
CA ARG A 13 20.65 -48.56 -14.96
C ARG A 13 21.32 -47.94 -13.74
N LEU A 14 21.01 -46.68 -13.43
CA LEU A 14 21.64 -45.93 -12.34
C LEU A 14 20.88 -46.11 -11.01
N ASP A 15 21.61 -45.94 -9.91
CA ASP A 15 21.10 -45.99 -8.53
C ASP A 15 21.69 -44.86 -7.67
N GLY A 16 20.97 -44.51 -6.58
CA GLY A 16 21.41 -43.54 -5.57
C GLY A 16 21.66 -42.14 -6.13
N SER A 17 22.69 -41.46 -5.60
CA SER A 17 22.98 -40.04 -5.95
C SER A 17 23.12 -39.73 -7.45
N ARG A 18 23.58 -40.70 -8.26
CA ARG A 18 23.72 -40.49 -9.72
C ARG A 18 22.38 -40.54 -10.44
N PHE A 19 21.46 -41.38 -9.97
CA PHE A 19 20.09 -41.41 -10.45
C PHE A 19 19.39 -40.07 -10.15
N ASP A 20 19.54 -39.63 -8.91
CA ASP A 20 19.02 -38.35 -8.40
C ASP A 20 19.53 -37.13 -9.19
N GLU A 21 20.82 -37.07 -9.54
CA GLU A 21 21.33 -35.98 -10.39
C GLU A 21 20.84 -36.07 -11.84
N THR A 22 20.62 -37.28 -12.36
CA THR A 22 20.10 -37.49 -13.72
C THR A 22 18.65 -37.01 -13.84
N VAL A 23 17.82 -37.30 -12.83
CA VAL A 23 16.46 -36.77 -12.73
C VAL A 23 16.50 -35.24 -12.65
N PHE A 24 17.34 -34.65 -11.79
CA PHE A 24 17.47 -33.19 -11.70
C PHE A 24 17.95 -32.55 -13.01
N GLU A 25 18.91 -33.16 -13.71
CA GLU A 25 19.41 -32.65 -14.99
C GLU A 25 18.29 -32.59 -16.03
N LEU A 26 17.41 -33.61 -16.09
CA LEU A 26 16.24 -33.60 -16.99
C LEU A 26 15.30 -32.42 -16.70
N PHE A 27 15.10 -32.04 -15.44
CA PHE A 27 14.34 -30.85 -15.08
C PHE A 27 15.03 -29.57 -15.56
N HIS A 28 16.34 -29.47 -15.36
CA HIS A 28 17.13 -28.31 -15.77
C HIS A 28 17.17 -28.10 -17.30
N ARG A 29 17.01 -29.17 -18.08
CA ARG A 29 16.91 -29.10 -19.55
C ARG A 29 15.56 -28.57 -20.06
N GLY A 30 14.57 -28.39 -19.19
CA GLY A 30 13.31 -27.71 -19.50
C GLY A 30 12.17 -28.62 -20.02
N PRO A 31 11.07 -28.03 -20.52
CA PRO A 31 9.79 -28.71 -20.72
C PRO A 31 9.84 -29.88 -21.70
N ARG A 32 10.63 -29.78 -22.78
CA ARG A 32 10.77 -30.87 -23.76
C ARG A 32 11.45 -32.12 -23.17
N ALA A 33 12.34 -31.94 -22.20
CA ALA A 33 12.95 -33.06 -21.50
C ALA A 33 11.98 -33.69 -20.51
N LEU A 34 11.16 -32.87 -19.84
CA LEU A 34 10.08 -33.35 -18.98
C LEU A 34 9.00 -34.12 -19.75
N ASP A 35 8.62 -33.68 -20.96
CA ASP A 35 7.66 -34.40 -21.80
C ASP A 35 8.18 -35.79 -22.19
N ARG A 36 9.48 -35.91 -22.47
CA ARG A 36 10.11 -37.20 -22.79
C ARG A 36 10.26 -38.09 -21.55
N LEU A 37 10.58 -37.50 -20.40
CA LEU A 37 10.60 -38.21 -19.13
C LEU A 37 9.20 -38.75 -18.76
N TRP A 38 8.16 -37.95 -18.98
CA TRP A 38 6.77 -38.37 -18.80
C TRP A 38 6.41 -39.53 -19.74
N ALA A 39 6.70 -39.41 -21.04
CA ALA A 39 6.41 -40.47 -22.01
C ALA A 39 7.10 -41.79 -21.63
N TYR A 40 8.36 -41.72 -21.20
CA TYR A 40 9.09 -42.88 -20.67
C TYR A 40 8.45 -43.43 -19.39
N TRP A 41 8.10 -42.56 -18.44
CA TRP A 41 7.47 -42.96 -17.17
C TRP A 41 6.11 -43.64 -17.38
N GLU A 42 5.31 -43.16 -18.33
CA GLU A 42 3.97 -43.69 -18.64
C GLU A 42 4.05 -45.04 -19.36
N SER A 43 4.89 -45.14 -20.40
CA SER A 43 4.88 -46.26 -21.35
C SER A 43 5.98 -47.30 -21.13
N ASP A 44 7.22 -46.88 -20.89
CA ASP A 44 8.41 -47.73 -21.05
C ASP A 44 9.12 -48.06 -19.73
N ALA A 45 8.91 -47.27 -18.67
CA ALA A 45 9.55 -47.47 -17.38
C ALA A 45 8.95 -48.66 -16.61
N SER A 46 9.82 -49.49 -16.02
CA SER A 46 9.41 -50.56 -15.09
C SER A 46 8.77 -50.00 -13.81
N VAL A 47 7.93 -50.78 -13.13
CA VAL A 47 7.25 -50.35 -11.89
C VAL A 47 8.24 -49.85 -10.83
N ASP A 48 9.36 -50.55 -10.67
CA ASP A 48 10.43 -50.17 -9.75
C ASP A 48 11.07 -48.82 -10.15
N THR A 49 11.38 -48.62 -11.44
CA THR A 49 11.95 -47.36 -11.94
C THR A 49 10.97 -46.19 -11.79
N ARG A 50 9.67 -46.42 -12.02
CA ARG A 50 8.63 -45.39 -11.76
C ARG A 50 8.59 -44.99 -10.28
N GLY A 51 8.74 -45.96 -9.37
CA GLY A 51 8.85 -45.73 -7.92
C GLY A 51 10.09 -44.93 -7.55
N ARG A 52 11.25 -45.28 -8.12
CA ARG A 52 12.52 -44.56 -7.92
C ARG A 52 12.47 -43.12 -8.44
N ILE A 53 11.91 -42.88 -9.63
CA ILE A 53 11.71 -41.52 -10.17
C ILE A 53 10.84 -40.69 -9.22
N ARG A 54 9.72 -41.26 -8.74
CA ARG A 54 8.83 -40.57 -7.79
C ARG A 54 9.54 -40.23 -6.48
N ALA A 55 10.23 -41.21 -5.89
CA ALA A 55 10.96 -41.01 -4.63
C ALA A 55 12.08 -39.95 -4.78
N SER A 56 12.81 -39.98 -5.90
CA SER A 56 13.83 -39.00 -6.24
C SER A 56 13.23 -37.59 -6.31
N MET A 57 12.14 -37.42 -7.07
CA MET A 57 11.45 -36.13 -7.20
C MET A 57 10.92 -35.58 -5.87
N GLN A 58 10.38 -36.45 -5.01
CA GLN A 58 9.91 -36.05 -3.68
C GLN A 58 11.07 -35.64 -2.77
N SER A 59 12.19 -36.38 -2.79
CA SER A 59 13.36 -36.07 -1.97
C SER A 59 14.06 -34.78 -2.39
N GLN A 60 14.01 -34.43 -3.67
CA GLN A 60 14.65 -33.25 -4.25
C GLN A 60 13.70 -32.09 -4.48
N TRP A 61 12.47 -32.16 -3.96
CA TRP A 61 11.39 -31.27 -4.37
C TRP A 61 11.72 -29.78 -4.24
N THR A 62 12.37 -29.38 -3.15
CA THR A 62 12.80 -27.98 -2.93
C THR A 62 13.70 -27.46 -4.05
N ARG A 63 14.61 -28.30 -4.56
CA ARG A 63 15.53 -27.97 -5.64
C ARG A 63 14.82 -27.99 -7.01
N LEU A 64 13.92 -28.94 -7.24
CA LEU A 64 13.14 -29.02 -8.47
C LEU A 64 12.17 -27.84 -8.60
N GLN A 65 11.62 -27.39 -7.48
CA GLN A 65 10.72 -26.25 -7.43
C GLN A 65 11.38 -24.97 -7.98
N GLU A 66 12.67 -24.73 -7.71
CA GLU A 66 13.43 -23.60 -8.26
C GLU A 66 13.51 -23.63 -9.79
N VAL A 67 13.69 -24.82 -10.37
CA VAL A 67 13.73 -24.96 -11.83
C VAL A 67 12.35 -24.74 -12.45
N LEU A 68 11.29 -25.20 -11.76
CA LEU A 68 9.90 -24.99 -12.19
C LEU A 68 9.47 -23.51 -12.05
N VAL A 69 10.05 -22.75 -11.10
CA VAL A 69 9.80 -21.30 -10.88
C VAL A 69 10.20 -20.45 -12.09
N ASP A 70 11.30 -20.82 -12.74
CA ASP A 70 11.89 -20.10 -13.87
C ASP A 70 11.25 -20.49 -15.21
N MET A 71 10.37 -21.50 -15.21
CA MET A 71 9.63 -21.88 -16.41
C MET A 71 8.60 -20.80 -16.77
N THR A 72 8.55 -20.48 -18.06
CA THR A 72 7.51 -19.61 -18.60
C THR A 72 6.14 -20.28 -18.48
N PRO A 73 5.03 -19.53 -18.43
CA PRO A 73 3.68 -20.11 -18.34
C PRO A 73 3.38 -21.13 -19.45
N ARG A 74 3.85 -20.87 -20.67
CA ARG A 74 3.75 -21.82 -21.80
C ARG A 74 4.48 -23.14 -21.55
N ALA A 75 5.64 -23.10 -20.88
CA ALA A 75 6.41 -24.29 -20.53
C ALA A 75 5.72 -25.12 -19.44
N LEU A 76 5.08 -24.47 -18.47
CA LEU A 76 4.27 -25.13 -17.44
C LEU A 76 3.00 -25.80 -18.01
N GLY A 77 2.52 -25.37 -19.18
CA GLY A 77 1.41 -26.00 -19.88
C GLY A 77 1.75 -27.36 -20.53
N SER A 78 3.03 -27.72 -20.64
CA SER A 78 3.46 -29.02 -21.18
C SER A 78 2.96 -30.18 -20.31
N THR A 79 2.72 -31.35 -20.92
CA THR A 79 2.19 -32.51 -20.21
C THR A 79 3.19 -33.00 -19.16
N GLY A 80 4.48 -33.03 -19.51
CA GLY A 80 5.56 -33.41 -18.60
C GLY A 80 5.74 -32.42 -17.45
N ALA A 81 5.63 -31.10 -17.68
CA ALA A 81 5.69 -30.13 -16.59
C ALA A 81 4.48 -30.22 -15.65
N ARG A 82 3.27 -30.43 -16.18
CA ARG A 82 2.08 -30.63 -15.34
C ARG A 82 2.18 -31.88 -14.48
N TRP A 83 2.66 -32.99 -15.06
CA TRP A 83 2.97 -34.20 -14.30
C TRP A 83 4.07 -33.98 -13.25
N ALA A 84 5.12 -33.26 -13.60
CA ALA A 84 6.20 -32.96 -12.67
C ALA A 84 5.70 -32.14 -11.47
N VAL A 85 4.82 -31.17 -11.73
CA VAL A 85 4.15 -30.36 -10.70
C VAL A 85 3.22 -31.23 -9.84
N SER A 86 2.43 -32.13 -10.43
CA SER A 86 1.50 -32.97 -9.67
C SER A 86 2.16 -33.95 -8.70
N MET A 87 3.46 -34.21 -8.85
CA MET A 87 4.24 -35.08 -7.98
C MET A 87 4.79 -34.36 -6.73
N GLY A 88 4.64 -33.04 -6.64
CA GLY A 88 5.07 -32.22 -5.52
C GLY A 88 4.09 -32.18 -4.34
N PRO A 89 4.54 -31.81 -3.13
CA PRO A 89 3.66 -31.54 -2.00
C PRO A 89 2.73 -30.35 -2.30
N ALA A 90 1.42 -30.57 -2.13
CA ALA A 90 0.39 -29.57 -2.42
C ALA A 90 0.62 -28.24 -1.68
N ASP A 91 0.98 -28.29 -0.39
CA ASP A 91 1.23 -27.10 0.43
C ASP A 91 2.34 -26.20 -0.12
N LEU A 92 3.42 -26.79 -0.65
CA LEU A 92 4.56 -26.04 -1.20
C LEU A 92 4.23 -25.41 -2.55
N LEU A 93 3.37 -26.07 -3.33
CA LEU A 93 2.85 -25.56 -4.59
C LEU A 93 1.80 -24.46 -4.37
N ALA A 94 0.92 -24.61 -3.38
CA ALA A 94 -0.05 -23.59 -2.99
C ALA A 94 0.65 -22.32 -2.48
N ARG A 95 1.66 -22.46 -1.59
CA ARG A 95 2.51 -21.34 -1.15
C ARG A 95 3.23 -20.66 -2.31
N ARG A 96 3.66 -21.43 -3.31
CA ARG A 96 4.32 -20.91 -4.50
C ARG A 96 3.37 -20.15 -5.39
N ALA A 97 2.19 -20.70 -5.65
CA ALA A 97 1.17 -20.01 -6.42
C ALA A 97 0.75 -18.72 -5.72
N GLY A 98 0.65 -18.71 -4.38
CA GLY A 98 0.52 -17.50 -3.56
C GLY A 98 1.60 -16.46 -3.88
N ARG A 99 2.89 -16.81 -3.80
CA ARG A 99 3.98 -15.89 -4.16
C ARG A 99 3.91 -15.40 -5.61
N CYS A 100 3.50 -16.25 -6.56
CA CYS A 100 3.30 -15.83 -7.94
C CYS A 100 2.19 -14.78 -8.07
N ILE A 101 1.10 -14.90 -7.30
CA ILE A 101 0.03 -13.90 -7.24
C ILE A 101 0.58 -12.59 -6.67
N ASP A 102 1.32 -12.65 -5.57
CA ASP A 102 1.88 -11.48 -4.90
C ASP A 102 2.92 -10.74 -5.81
N GLN A 103 3.58 -11.48 -6.71
CA GLN A 103 4.51 -10.95 -7.73
C GLN A 103 3.84 -10.53 -9.05
N GLY A 104 2.50 -10.60 -9.15
CA GLY A 104 1.77 -10.29 -10.40
C GLY A 104 1.94 -11.32 -11.53
N ARG A 105 2.58 -12.47 -11.27
CA ARG A 105 2.76 -13.58 -12.24
C ARG A 105 1.52 -14.49 -12.29
N LEU A 106 0.38 -13.92 -12.66
CA LEU A 106 -0.93 -14.61 -12.61
C LEU A 106 -1.00 -15.84 -13.52
N ASP A 107 -0.41 -15.80 -14.71
CA ASP A 107 -0.38 -16.94 -15.63
C ASP A 107 0.38 -18.14 -15.04
N ALA A 108 1.45 -17.88 -14.30
CA ALA A 108 2.22 -18.93 -13.61
C ALA A 108 1.44 -19.49 -12.42
N ALA A 109 0.75 -18.64 -11.66
CA ALA A 109 -0.13 -19.08 -10.57
C ALA A 109 -1.28 -19.96 -11.10
N ALA A 110 -1.90 -19.57 -12.21
CA ALA A 110 -2.97 -20.33 -12.87
C ALA A 110 -2.48 -21.68 -13.39
N ALA A 111 -1.29 -21.73 -14.00
CA ALA A 111 -0.70 -22.98 -14.47
C ALA A 111 -0.41 -23.96 -13.30
N ILE A 112 0.10 -23.44 -12.17
CA ILE A 112 0.33 -24.24 -10.95
C ILE A 112 -0.99 -24.74 -10.37
N ALA A 113 -2.01 -23.87 -10.25
CA ALA A 113 -3.32 -24.26 -9.75
C ALA A 113 -3.99 -25.33 -10.63
N SER A 114 -3.88 -25.22 -11.95
CA SER A 114 -4.40 -26.22 -12.89
C SER A 114 -3.69 -27.57 -12.76
N ALA A 115 -2.37 -27.57 -12.53
CA ALA A 115 -1.61 -28.80 -12.32
C ALA A 115 -1.96 -29.48 -10.98
N LEU A 116 -2.24 -28.70 -9.92
CA LEU A 116 -2.76 -29.20 -8.64
C LEU A 116 -4.15 -29.81 -8.78
N ALA A 117 -5.06 -29.15 -9.51
CA ALA A 117 -6.39 -29.70 -9.78
C ALA A 117 -6.30 -31.07 -10.49
N ALA A 118 -5.41 -31.19 -11.47
CA ALA A 118 -5.20 -32.43 -12.21
C ALA A 118 -4.59 -33.56 -11.36
N SER A 119 -3.96 -33.25 -10.22
CA SER A 119 -3.42 -34.25 -9.29
C SER A 119 -4.50 -34.86 -8.38
N GLY A 120 -5.75 -34.40 -8.47
CA GLY A 120 -6.85 -34.84 -7.61
C GLY A 120 -6.80 -34.25 -6.20
N ALA A 121 -6.10 -33.12 -6.02
CA ALA A 121 -5.98 -32.42 -4.73
C ALA A 121 -7.25 -31.60 -4.39
N ASP A 122 -8.43 -32.20 -4.45
CA ASP A 122 -9.68 -31.49 -4.18
C ASP A 122 -9.81 -31.14 -2.70
N GLY A 123 -9.81 -29.84 -2.38
CA GLY A 123 -9.93 -29.37 -1.00
C GLY A 123 -10.02 -27.85 -0.87
N VAL A 124 -10.26 -27.40 0.37
CA VAL A 124 -10.46 -25.98 0.72
C VAL A 124 -9.27 -25.11 0.29
N GLU A 125 -8.04 -25.60 0.43
CA GLU A 125 -6.83 -24.84 0.09
C GLU A 125 -6.69 -24.59 -1.41
N GLN A 126 -7.05 -25.57 -2.24
CA GLN A 126 -7.09 -25.39 -3.70
C GLN A 126 -8.19 -24.39 -4.07
N ALA A 127 -9.38 -24.50 -3.47
CA ALA A 127 -10.47 -23.56 -3.73
C ALA A 127 -10.10 -22.13 -3.33
N VAL A 128 -9.40 -21.94 -2.21
CA VAL A 128 -8.83 -20.65 -1.79
C VAL A 128 -7.81 -20.14 -2.80
N LEU A 129 -6.91 -21.00 -3.29
CA LEU A 129 -5.93 -20.61 -4.30
C LEU A 129 -6.60 -20.16 -5.61
N GLU A 130 -7.54 -20.95 -6.13
CA GLU A 130 -8.31 -20.62 -7.33
C GLU A 130 -9.10 -19.32 -7.14
N ALA A 131 -9.69 -19.12 -5.97
CA ALA A 131 -10.38 -17.88 -5.61
C ALA A 131 -9.44 -16.67 -5.59
N ARG A 132 -8.23 -16.80 -5.02
CA ARG A 132 -7.21 -15.73 -5.03
C ARG A 132 -6.79 -15.35 -6.45
N ILE A 133 -6.63 -16.34 -7.34
CA ILE A 133 -6.32 -16.10 -8.75
C ILE A 133 -7.49 -15.37 -9.43
N ALA A 134 -8.73 -15.83 -9.22
CA ALA A 134 -9.91 -15.18 -9.77
C ALA A 134 -10.05 -13.73 -9.27
N MET A 135 -9.79 -13.47 -7.99
CA MET A 135 -9.75 -12.12 -7.41
C MET A 135 -8.68 -11.24 -8.06
N ALA A 136 -7.48 -11.76 -8.27
CA ALA A 136 -6.39 -11.01 -8.88
C ALA A 136 -6.66 -10.63 -10.35
N VAL A 137 -7.50 -11.39 -11.05
CA VAL A 137 -7.96 -11.10 -12.42
C VAL A 137 -9.27 -10.29 -12.43
N GLY A 138 -9.74 -9.80 -11.28
CA GLY A 138 -10.97 -8.99 -11.21
C GLY A 138 -12.26 -9.79 -11.42
N ARG A 139 -12.29 -11.07 -11.04
CA ARG A 139 -13.44 -11.98 -11.17
C ARG A 139 -13.92 -12.49 -9.80
N PRO A 140 -14.43 -11.60 -8.92
CA PRO A 140 -14.89 -11.98 -7.59
C PRO A 140 -16.05 -12.97 -7.59
N ASP A 141 -17.00 -12.89 -8.53
CA ASP A 141 -18.12 -13.85 -8.59
C ASP A 141 -17.66 -15.29 -8.82
N GLN A 142 -16.58 -15.47 -9.60
CA GLN A 142 -15.95 -16.77 -9.81
C GLN A 142 -15.30 -17.27 -8.51
N ALA A 143 -14.63 -16.38 -7.76
CA ALA A 143 -14.08 -16.70 -6.45
C ALA A 143 -15.17 -17.11 -5.45
N MET A 144 -16.26 -16.37 -5.37
CA MET A 144 -17.41 -16.71 -4.51
C MET A 144 -18.02 -18.05 -4.88
N SER A 145 -18.20 -18.33 -6.17
CA SER A 145 -18.75 -19.61 -6.65
C SER A 145 -17.88 -20.81 -6.24
N ARG A 146 -16.55 -20.63 -6.20
CA ARG A 146 -15.59 -21.66 -5.77
C ARG A 146 -15.61 -21.88 -4.26
N LEU A 147 -15.85 -20.83 -3.48
CA LEU A 147 -15.78 -20.86 -2.02
C LEU A 147 -17.12 -21.12 -1.33
N GLY A 148 -18.25 -20.87 -2.00
CA GLY A 148 -19.58 -20.88 -1.40
C GLY A 148 -19.95 -22.21 -0.71
N GLY A 149 -19.59 -23.34 -1.33
CA GLY A 149 -19.84 -24.67 -0.75
C GLY A 149 -19.14 -24.89 0.59
N TYR A 150 -17.96 -24.30 0.79
CA TYR A 150 -17.18 -24.39 2.03
C TYR A 150 -17.67 -23.45 3.11
N CYS A 151 -18.36 -22.36 2.74
CA CYS A 151 -18.89 -21.39 3.69
C CYS A 151 -20.18 -21.89 4.36
N GLN A 152 -20.98 -22.70 3.65
CA GLN A 152 -22.26 -23.26 4.11
C GLN A 152 -22.09 -24.50 5.01
N ALA A 153 -20.93 -25.18 4.97
CA ALA A 153 -20.65 -26.31 5.84
C ALA A 153 -20.48 -25.86 7.30
N THR A 154 -21.09 -26.58 8.25
CA THR A 154 -20.94 -26.36 9.70
C THR A 154 -19.47 -26.51 10.12
N PRO A 155 -18.94 -25.63 11.01
CA PRO A 155 -17.50 -25.45 11.15
C PRO A 155 -16.86 -26.56 11.98
N THR A 156 -15.73 -27.11 11.53
CA THR A 156 -14.81 -27.89 12.39
C THR A 156 -13.31 -27.72 12.08
N GLY A 157 -12.88 -26.80 11.21
CA GLY A 157 -11.45 -26.66 10.90
C GLY A 157 -10.94 -25.26 10.48
N PRO A 158 -9.66 -24.94 10.76
CA PRO A 158 -9.04 -23.64 10.45
C PRO A 158 -9.02 -23.30 8.95
N SER A 159 -9.02 -24.31 8.07
CA SER A 159 -9.11 -24.12 6.61
C SER A 159 -10.42 -23.47 6.16
N HIS A 160 -11.53 -23.70 6.88
CA HIS A 160 -12.83 -23.10 6.55
C HIS A 160 -12.89 -21.61 6.94
N GLY A 161 -12.07 -21.18 7.91
CA GLY A 161 -11.88 -19.78 8.24
C GLY A 161 -11.27 -19.00 7.08
N ALA A 162 -10.21 -19.54 6.47
CA ALA A 162 -9.59 -18.92 5.28
C ALA A 162 -10.56 -18.85 4.09
N ALA A 163 -11.39 -19.88 3.86
CA ALA A 163 -12.40 -19.85 2.82
C ALA A 163 -13.44 -18.75 3.04
N ARG A 164 -13.93 -18.57 4.29
CA ARG A 164 -14.86 -17.51 4.66
C ARG A 164 -14.23 -16.12 4.54
N GLU A 165 -12.98 -15.95 4.94
CA GLU A 165 -12.25 -14.69 4.79
C GLU A 165 -12.12 -14.28 3.32
N TRP A 166 -11.71 -15.21 2.45
CA TRP A 166 -11.60 -14.95 1.01
C TRP A 166 -12.97 -14.80 0.34
N PHE A 167 -14.01 -15.49 0.83
CA PHE A 167 -15.38 -15.30 0.35
C PHE A 167 -15.86 -13.89 0.70
N ALA A 168 -15.64 -13.41 1.92
CA ALA A 168 -16.00 -12.06 2.34
C ALA A 168 -15.29 -11.00 1.49
N ARG A 169 -13.98 -11.14 1.25
CA ARG A 169 -13.23 -10.25 0.36
C ARG A 169 -13.76 -10.29 -1.07
N ALA A 170 -14.15 -11.47 -1.57
CA ALA A 170 -14.72 -11.62 -2.90
C ALA A 170 -16.10 -10.97 -3.01
N ALA A 171 -16.98 -11.19 -2.03
CA ALA A 171 -18.29 -10.56 -1.97
C ALA A 171 -18.16 -9.03 -1.94
N GLN A 172 -17.24 -8.50 -1.13
CA GLN A 172 -16.93 -7.07 -1.10
C GLN A 172 -16.41 -6.57 -2.45
N GLY A 173 -15.47 -7.31 -3.06
CA GLY A 173 -14.94 -7.01 -4.39
C GLY A 173 -15.98 -7.06 -5.50
N ALA A 174 -17.04 -7.88 -5.38
CA ALA A 174 -18.18 -7.96 -6.29
C ALA A 174 -19.27 -6.91 -6.02
N GLY A 175 -19.11 -6.05 -4.99
CA GLY A 175 -20.14 -5.09 -4.59
C GLY A 175 -21.33 -5.72 -3.85
N ARG A 176 -21.18 -6.95 -3.33
CA ARG A 176 -22.17 -7.69 -2.52
C ARG A 176 -21.85 -7.51 -1.02
N SER A 177 -21.83 -6.26 -0.57
CA SER A 177 -21.37 -5.85 0.77
C SER A 177 -22.13 -6.56 1.91
N ALA A 178 -23.45 -6.75 1.79
CA ALA A 178 -24.22 -7.47 2.81
C ALA A 178 -23.75 -8.93 2.99
N GLU A 179 -23.48 -9.64 1.89
CA GLU A 179 -22.96 -11.01 1.94
C GLU A 179 -21.53 -11.06 2.48
N ALA A 180 -20.72 -10.04 2.20
CA ALA A 180 -19.40 -9.90 2.79
C ALA A 180 -19.48 -9.79 4.31
N PHE A 181 -20.39 -8.95 4.81
CA PHE A 181 -20.60 -8.77 6.25
C PHE A 181 -21.06 -10.07 6.91
N LEU A 182 -22.07 -10.73 6.37
CA LEU A 182 -22.62 -11.98 6.91
C LEU A 182 -21.57 -13.09 6.97
N SER A 183 -20.72 -13.20 5.95
CA SER A 183 -19.63 -14.19 5.94
C SER A 183 -18.59 -13.92 7.05
N ARG A 184 -18.34 -12.64 7.36
CA ARG A 184 -17.40 -12.22 8.42
C ARG A 184 -17.91 -12.45 9.83
N LEU A 185 -19.22 -12.51 10.06
CA LEU A 185 -19.78 -12.78 11.40
C LEU A 185 -19.33 -14.14 11.97
N HIS A 186 -18.80 -15.02 11.13
CA HIS A 186 -18.26 -16.31 11.55
C HIS A 186 -16.73 -16.37 11.63
N LEU A 187 -16.04 -15.22 11.53
CA LEU A 187 -14.60 -15.07 11.66
C LEU A 187 -14.26 -14.38 12.99
N GLU A 188 -12.97 -14.25 13.28
CA GLU A 188 -12.54 -13.38 14.38
C GLU A 188 -13.01 -11.94 14.13
N PRO A 189 -13.50 -11.24 15.16
CA PRO A 189 -14.02 -9.89 15.01
C PRO A 189 -12.89 -8.94 14.61
N ASP A 190 -13.06 -8.28 13.46
CA ASP A 190 -12.15 -7.27 12.96
C ASP A 190 -12.99 -6.08 12.46
N VAL A 191 -12.92 -5.01 13.24
CA VAL A 191 -13.70 -3.77 13.09
C VAL A 191 -13.31 -3.03 11.82
N GLY A 192 -12.03 -3.05 11.44
CA GLY A 192 -11.55 -2.32 10.26
C GLY A 192 -12.14 -2.86 8.96
N ALA A 193 -12.08 -4.18 8.74
CA ALA A 193 -12.67 -4.73 7.53
C ALA A 193 -14.21 -4.76 7.56
N ALA A 194 -14.86 -4.75 8.73
CA ALA A 194 -16.30 -4.53 8.83
C ALA A 194 -16.69 -3.06 8.54
N ALA A 195 -15.87 -2.10 8.94
CA ALA A 195 -16.04 -0.68 8.66
C ALA A 195 -16.01 -0.39 7.15
N GLU A 196 -15.08 -0.99 6.40
CA GLU A 196 -15.04 -0.88 4.93
C GLU A 196 -16.35 -1.35 4.26
N ILE A 197 -16.94 -2.43 4.79
CA ILE A 197 -18.20 -2.98 4.28
C ILE A 197 -19.37 -2.06 4.60
N ILE A 198 -19.46 -1.55 5.84
CA ILE A 198 -20.50 -0.60 6.26
C ILE A 198 -20.40 0.69 5.44
N MET A 199 -19.20 1.21 5.20
CA MET A 199 -19.02 2.37 4.35
C MET A 199 -19.51 2.11 2.92
N SER A 200 -19.23 0.92 2.38
CA SER A 200 -19.70 0.53 1.05
C SER A 200 -21.23 0.44 0.97
N LEU A 201 -21.89 -0.03 2.03
CA LEU A 201 -23.35 -0.02 2.13
C LEU A 201 -23.91 1.41 2.22
N ALA A 202 -23.27 2.27 3.03
CA ALA A 202 -23.67 3.67 3.18
C ALA A 202 -23.50 4.47 1.89
N ASP A 203 -22.36 4.31 1.20
CA ASP A 203 -22.10 4.92 -0.10
C ASP A 203 -23.10 4.46 -1.16
N ALA A 204 -23.42 3.16 -1.17
CA ALA A 204 -24.36 2.55 -2.10
C ALA A 204 -25.83 2.89 -1.82
N ASP A 205 -26.11 3.59 -0.72
CA ASP A 205 -27.45 3.84 -0.16
C ASP A 205 -28.26 2.54 0.02
N ASP A 206 -27.58 1.45 0.41
CA ASP A 206 -28.16 0.11 0.48
C ASP A 206 -28.78 -0.18 1.86
N CYS A 207 -29.88 0.51 2.16
CA CYS A 207 -30.66 0.29 3.38
C CYS A 207 -31.12 -1.17 3.55
N PRO A 208 -31.64 -1.86 2.53
CA PRO A 208 -32.04 -3.27 2.66
C PRO A 208 -30.86 -4.20 3.00
N GLY A 209 -29.69 -3.98 2.38
CA GLY A 209 -28.49 -4.75 2.68
C GLY A 209 -28.02 -4.59 4.13
N LEU A 210 -27.96 -3.35 4.63
CA LEU A 210 -27.61 -3.09 6.03
C LEU A 210 -28.69 -3.61 7.00
N ALA A 211 -29.96 -3.47 6.66
CA ALA A 211 -31.07 -4.02 7.46
C ALA A 211 -30.97 -5.54 7.61
N SER A 212 -30.59 -6.25 6.54
CA SER A 212 -30.33 -7.70 6.58
C SER A 212 -29.19 -8.06 7.53
N CYS A 213 -28.13 -7.25 7.56
CA CYS A 213 -27.00 -7.42 8.48
C CYS A 213 -27.45 -7.23 9.94
N ILE A 214 -28.20 -6.15 10.23
CA ILE A 214 -28.77 -5.87 11.56
C ILE A 214 -29.69 -7.00 12.00
N GLU A 215 -30.56 -7.47 11.12
CA GLU A 215 -31.48 -8.56 11.40
C GLU A 215 -30.74 -9.86 11.74
N HIS A 216 -29.66 -10.18 11.03
CA HIS A 216 -28.84 -11.35 11.33
C HIS A 216 -28.15 -11.24 12.70
N VAL A 217 -27.57 -10.08 13.01
CA VAL A 217 -26.98 -9.82 14.33
C VAL A 217 -28.06 -9.94 15.42
N ALA A 218 -29.26 -9.40 15.20
CA ALA A 218 -30.37 -9.52 16.13
C ALA A 218 -30.79 -10.98 16.38
N ARG A 219 -30.88 -11.79 15.32
CA ARG A 219 -31.23 -13.23 15.42
C ARG A 219 -30.15 -14.05 16.15
N SER A 220 -28.88 -13.66 16.05
CA SER A 220 -27.79 -14.37 16.74
C SER A 220 -27.87 -14.27 18.26
N GLY A 221 -28.44 -13.18 18.78
CA GLY A 221 -28.49 -12.87 20.21
C GLY A 221 -27.14 -12.53 20.85
N ASP A 222 -26.05 -12.45 20.08
CA ASP A 222 -24.70 -12.19 20.60
C ASP A 222 -24.48 -10.69 20.84
N LYS A 223 -24.14 -10.34 22.09
CA LYS A 223 -23.83 -8.96 22.47
C LYS A 223 -22.56 -8.45 21.78
N ALA A 224 -21.56 -9.30 21.56
CA ALA A 224 -20.30 -8.91 20.94
C ALA A 224 -20.50 -8.44 19.48
N LEU A 225 -21.43 -9.07 18.76
CA LEU A 225 -21.74 -8.70 17.37
C LEU A 225 -22.45 -7.34 17.27
N TRP A 226 -23.26 -6.97 18.26
CA TRP A 226 -23.85 -5.62 18.33
C TRP A 226 -22.80 -4.54 18.53
N THR A 227 -21.87 -4.76 19.45
CA THR A 227 -20.77 -3.83 19.72
C THR A 227 -19.85 -3.73 18.49
N MET A 228 -19.49 -4.85 17.86
CA MET A 228 -18.71 -4.85 16.62
C MET A 228 -19.39 -4.06 15.51
N LEU A 229 -20.70 -4.22 15.29
CA LEU A 229 -21.45 -3.48 14.28
C LEU A 229 -21.43 -1.96 14.55
N ALA A 230 -21.60 -1.55 15.82
CA ALA A 230 -21.57 -0.15 16.21
C ALA A 230 -20.18 0.47 16.11
N GLU A 231 -19.14 -0.22 16.60
CA GLU A 231 -17.74 0.19 16.47
C GLU A 231 -17.32 0.31 15.01
N SER A 232 -17.74 -0.64 14.17
CA SER A 232 -17.43 -0.63 12.74
C SER A 232 -18.12 0.53 12.02
N ALA A 233 -19.33 0.91 12.42
CA ALA A 233 -20.02 2.07 11.84
C ALA A 233 -19.36 3.40 12.23
N ALA A 234 -18.91 3.53 13.49
CA ALA A 234 -18.16 4.69 13.94
C ALA A 234 -16.80 4.79 13.23
N ALA A 235 -16.03 3.69 13.21
CA ALA A 235 -14.74 3.61 12.52
C ALA A 235 -14.87 3.93 11.03
N ALA A 236 -15.93 3.43 10.37
CA ALA A 236 -16.20 3.74 8.97
C ALA A 236 -16.34 5.25 8.76
N LEU A 237 -17.13 5.92 9.60
CA LEU A 237 -17.30 7.37 9.52
C LEU A 237 -15.97 8.10 9.72
N ASP A 238 -15.22 7.78 10.78
CA ASP A 238 -13.94 8.41 11.08
C ASP A 238 -12.93 8.25 9.94
N ASP A 239 -12.81 7.05 9.37
CA ASP A 239 -11.96 6.76 8.22
C ASP A 239 -12.37 7.61 7.00
N ALA A 240 -13.68 7.73 6.73
CA ALA A 240 -14.18 8.53 5.62
C ALA A 240 -13.88 10.03 5.80
N LEU A 241 -14.07 10.56 7.02
CA LEU A 241 -13.74 11.95 7.35
C LEU A 241 -12.23 12.20 7.24
N GLY A 242 -11.40 11.23 7.65
CA GLY A 242 -9.95 11.28 7.48
C GLY A 242 -9.54 11.34 6.00
N VAL A 243 -10.15 10.52 5.13
CA VAL A 243 -9.91 10.56 3.68
C VAL A 243 -10.31 11.91 3.09
N HIS A 244 -11.48 12.46 3.44
CA HIS A 244 -11.92 13.77 2.95
C HIS A 244 -10.98 14.89 3.38
N THR A 245 -10.53 14.84 4.64
CA THR A 245 -9.56 15.80 5.20
C THR A 245 -8.23 15.73 4.46
N GLY A 246 -7.70 14.53 4.22
CA GLY A 246 -6.46 14.33 3.46
C GLY A 246 -6.56 14.87 2.03
N LEU A 247 -7.65 14.55 1.32
CA LEU A 247 -7.89 15.05 -0.04
C LEU A 247 -7.97 16.58 -0.10
N MET A 248 -8.63 17.21 0.86
CA MET A 248 -8.79 18.66 0.89
C MET A 248 -7.53 19.37 1.35
N THR A 249 -6.77 18.78 2.28
CA THR A 249 -5.46 19.30 2.69
C THR A 249 -4.51 19.39 1.50
N ASP A 250 -4.52 18.38 0.62
CA ASP A 250 -3.76 18.36 -0.64
C ASP A 250 -4.46 19.12 -1.80
N LEU A 251 -5.51 19.90 -1.50
CA LEU A 251 -6.26 20.71 -2.47
C LEU A 251 -6.71 19.90 -3.71
N LEU A 252 -7.26 18.70 -3.46
CA LEU A 252 -7.68 17.73 -4.48
C LEU A 252 -6.55 17.25 -5.42
N GLY A 253 -5.30 17.19 -4.93
CA GLY A 253 -4.13 16.71 -5.67
C GLY A 253 -3.44 17.78 -6.50
N MET A 254 -3.80 19.06 -6.31
CA MET A 254 -3.14 20.19 -6.98
C MET A 254 -2.12 20.87 -6.08
N GLY A 255 -2.02 20.50 -4.79
CA GLY A 255 -1.06 21.07 -3.85
C GLY A 255 0.37 21.07 -4.39
N SER A 256 0.86 19.89 -4.80
CA SER A 256 2.20 19.74 -5.38
C SER A 256 2.45 20.55 -6.66
N GLN A 257 1.42 20.75 -7.50
CA GLN A 257 1.54 21.59 -8.70
C GLN A 257 1.67 23.07 -8.34
N ILE A 258 0.94 23.52 -7.32
CA ILE A 258 1.02 24.88 -6.80
C ILE A 258 2.39 25.10 -6.15
N GLU A 259 2.87 24.17 -5.31
CA GLU A 259 4.18 24.24 -4.66
C GLU A 259 5.33 24.30 -5.68
N SER A 260 5.34 23.37 -6.64
CA SER A 260 6.35 23.32 -7.72
C SER A 260 6.42 24.63 -8.53
N MET A 261 5.26 25.24 -8.81
CA MET A 261 5.20 26.54 -9.49
C MET A 261 5.78 27.66 -8.63
N LEU A 262 5.46 27.71 -7.33
CA LEU A 262 6.00 28.71 -6.42
C LEU A 262 7.52 28.57 -6.27
N ASP A 263 8.03 27.34 -6.16
CA ASP A 263 9.47 27.06 -6.08
C ASP A 263 10.20 27.51 -7.36
N THR A 264 9.57 27.33 -8.52
CA THR A 264 10.11 27.81 -9.80
C THR A 264 10.21 29.34 -9.82
N ILE A 265 9.18 30.04 -9.35
CA ILE A 265 9.18 31.51 -9.25
C ILE A 265 10.29 31.98 -8.29
N GLU A 266 10.46 31.32 -7.15
CA GLU A 266 11.50 31.66 -6.17
C GLU A 266 12.91 31.42 -6.70
N SER A 267 13.13 30.34 -7.45
CA SER A 267 14.42 30.07 -8.10
C SER A 267 14.79 31.18 -9.07
N VAL A 268 13.85 31.61 -9.93
CA VAL A 268 14.10 32.71 -10.88
C VAL A 268 14.37 34.03 -10.15
N ILE A 269 13.67 34.28 -9.04
CA ILE A 269 13.94 35.46 -8.19
C ILE A 269 15.36 35.42 -7.60
N ALA A 270 15.83 34.24 -7.16
CA ALA A 270 17.17 34.07 -6.61
C ALA A 270 18.26 34.25 -7.69
N ASP A 271 18.01 33.74 -8.90
CA ASP A 271 18.92 33.92 -10.04
C ASP A 271 19.05 35.40 -10.42
N MET A 272 17.95 36.16 -10.38
CA MET A 272 17.96 37.61 -10.60
C MET A 272 18.76 38.38 -9.54
N ASP A 273 18.71 37.98 -8.27
CA ASP A 273 19.49 38.62 -7.19
C ASP A 273 21.00 38.39 -7.34
N SER A 274 21.43 37.36 -8.09
CA SER A 274 22.84 36.95 -8.22
C SER A 274 23.71 37.82 -9.15
N SER A 275 23.24 39.02 -9.52
CA SER A 275 23.89 40.04 -10.38
C SER A 275 23.98 39.65 -11.86
N MET A 276 23.01 40.14 -12.65
CA MET A 276 22.96 40.02 -14.10
C MET A 276 23.02 41.40 -14.77
N PRO A 277 23.41 41.49 -16.06
CA PRO A 277 23.36 42.76 -16.78
C PRO A 277 21.89 43.18 -17.05
N ALA A 278 21.60 44.48 -16.94
CA ALA A 278 20.27 45.10 -17.09
C ALA A 278 19.35 44.57 -18.24
N PRO A 279 19.83 44.26 -19.46
CA PRO A 279 18.97 43.67 -20.50
C PRO A 279 18.51 42.23 -20.20
N ALA A 280 19.28 41.44 -19.46
CA ALA A 280 18.87 40.10 -19.03
C ALA A 280 17.87 40.15 -17.88
N GLU A 281 17.95 41.18 -17.01
CA GLU A 281 16.98 41.43 -15.94
C GLU A 281 15.58 41.73 -16.50
N LEU A 282 15.48 42.49 -17.60
CA LEU A 282 14.21 42.77 -18.26
C LEU A 282 13.56 41.51 -18.87
N SER A 283 14.37 40.61 -19.44
CA SER A 283 13.88 39.34 -20.00
C SER A 283 13.37 38.41 -18.88
N MET A 284 14.13 38.25 -17.79
CA MET A 284 13.72 37.42 -16.65
C MET A 284 12.51 38.01 -15.90
N ALA A 285 12.40 39.34 -15.81
CA ALA A 285 11.20 39.98 -15.24
C ALA A 285 9.94 39.67 -16.06
N ALA A 286 10.04 39.61 -17.39
CA ALA A 286 8.93 39.20 -18.25
C ALA A 286 8.57 37.71 -18.06
N GLU A 287 9.58 36.83 -17.91
CA GLU A 287 9.36 35.42 -17.58
C GLU A 287 8.70 35.23 -16.21
N LEU A 288 9.09 36.01 -15.20
CA LEU A 288 8.46 36.00 -13.88
C LEU A 288 6.99 36.42 -13.92
N VAL A 289 6.65 37.44 -14.70
CA VAL A 289 5.25 37.86 -14.89
C VAL A 289 4.46 36.76 -15.58
N SER A 290 5.04 36.06 -16.57
CA SER A 290 4.42 34.90 -17.21
C SER A 290 4.17 33.78 -16.19
N LEU A 291 5.18 33.41 -15.39
CA LEU A 291 5.06 32.36 -14.37
C LEU A 291 4.03 32.70 -13.30
N ALA A 292 3.96 33.97 -12.87
CA ALA A 292 2.95 34.44 -11.92
C ALA A 292 1.53 34.37 -12.51
N SER A 293 1.40 34.64 -13.81
CA SER A 293 0.14 34.48 -14.55
C SER A 293 -0.27 33.01 -14.61
N ASP A 294 0.66 32.12 -14.96
CA ASP A 294 0.43 30.67 -14.99
C ASP A 294 0.03 30.15 -13.59
N ALA A 295 0.70 30.61 -12.52
CA ALA A 295 0.37 30.28 -11.14
C ALA A 295 -1.06 30.67 -10.78
N ARG A 296 -1.47 31.87 -11.19
CA ARG A 296 -2.84 32.35 -11.02
C ARG A 296 -3.85 31.52 -11.80
N ASP A 297 -3.51 31.10 -13.02
CA ASP A 297 -4.37 30.25 -13.84
C ASP A 297 -4.56 28.86 -13.22
N ILE A 298 -3.51 28.26 -12.66
CA ILE A 298 -3.62 27.01 -11.91
C ILE A 298 -4.51 27.18 -10.67
N LEU A 299 -4.29 28.21 -9.85
CA LEU A 299 -5.13 28.47 -8.67
C LEU A 299 -6.59 28.75 -9.04
N SER A 300 -6.82 29.46 -10.15
CA SER A 300 -8.18 29.72 -10.65
C SER A 300 -8.86 28.43 -11.14
N SER A 301 -8.10 27.56 -11.81
CA SER A 301 -8.56 26.26 -12.28
C SER A 301 -8.88 25.35 -11.10
N ALA A 302 -8.03 25.35 -10.08
CA ALA A 302 -8.25 24.65 -8.82
C ALA A 302 -9.55 25.10 -8.16
N ARG A 303 -9.75 26.40 -8.04
CA ARG A 303 -10.97 26.97 -7.47
C ARG A 303 -12.22 26.60 -8.29
N ARG A 304 -12.14 26.61 -9.63
CA ARG A 304 -13.25 26.18 -10.50
C ARG A 304 -13.58 24.70 -10.28
N LEU A 305 -12.59 23.83 -10.15
CA LEU A 305 -12.78 22.42 -9.87
C LEU A 305 -13.47 22.21 -8.51
N HIS A 306 -12.99 22.85 -7.45
CA HIS A 306 -13.63 22.78 -6.13
C HIS A 306 -15.06 23.33 -6.17
N SER A 307 -15.29 24.43 -6.90
CA SER A 307 -16.64 24.99 -7.08
C SER A 307 -17.58 24.03 -7.83
N ALA A 308 -17.06 23.28 -8.81
CA ALA A 308 -17.82 22.26 -9.52
C ALA A 308 -18.23 21.11 -8.58
N VAL A 309 -17.35 20.70 -7.66
CA VAL A 309 -17.62 19.68 -6.64
C VAL A 309 -18.69 20.11 -5.64
N ILE A 310 -18.80 21.40 -5.31
CA ILE A 310 -19.83 21.90 -4.36
C ILE A 310 -21.23 21.91 -4.99
N GLY A 311 -21.33 22.02 -6.33
CA GLY A 311 -22.61 21.97 -7.04
C GLY A 311 -23.43 23.26 -7.04
N VAL A 312 -22.81 24.44 -6.88
CA VAL A 312 -23.50 25.74 -6.69
C VAL A 312 -24.13 26.31 -8.00
N ARG A 313 -24.52 25.50 -8.99
CA ARG A 313 -25.12 26.02 -10.24
C ARG A 313 -26.25 25.13 -10.75
N ASP A 314 -27.43 25.75 -10.94
CA ASP A 314 -28.76 25.23 -11.33
C ASP A 314 -28.87 24.28 -12.56
N ASP A 315 -27.76 23.87 -13.20
CA ASP A 315 -27.74 22.89 -14.30
C ASP A 315 -26.94 21.65 -13.86
N GLU A 316 -27.52 20.84 -12.99
CA GLU A 316 -26.73 19.98 -12.09
C GLU A 316 -26.41 18.57 -12.60
N ARG A 317 -27.27 17.90 -13.41
CA ARG A 317 -27.09 16.45 -13.66
C ARG A 317 -25.97 16.08 -14.64
N GLY A 318 -25.78 16.86 -15.72
CA GLY A 318 -24.70 16.60 -16.69
C GLY A 318 -23.31 16.90 -16.14
N ARG A 319 -23.20 17.82 -15.19
CA ARG A 319 -21.91 18.30 -14.67
C ARG A 319 -21.26 17.36 -13.65
N VAL A 320 -22.04 16.55 -12.93
CA VAL A 320 -21.48 15.58 -11.97
C VAL A 320 -20.68 14.50 -12.70
N SER A 321 -21.25 13.91 -13.75
CA SER A 321 -20.58 12.88 -14.53
C SER A 321 -19.40 13.43 -15.33
N GLU A 322 -19.48 14.66 -15.84
CA GLU A 322 -18.35 15.37 -16.46
C GLU A 322 -17.21 15.57 -15.45
N THR A 323 -17.51 16.08 -14.25
CA THR A 323 -16.50 16.32 -13.20
C THR A 323 -15.87 15.01 -12.72
N ILE A 324 -16.66 13.96 -12.53
CA ILE A 324 -16.15 12.62 -12.20
C ILE A 324 -15.24 12.08 -13.33
N SER A 325 -15.63 12.28 -14.59
CA SER A 325 -14.83 11.85 -15.74
C SER A 325 -13.51 12.60 -15.84
N LEU A 326 -13.44 13.87 -15.41
CA LEU A 326 -12.19 14.61 -15.30
C LEU A 326 -11.22 13.96 -14.31
N PHE A 327 -11.70 13.49 -13.15
CA PHE A 327 -10.83 12.82 -12.16
C PHE A 327 -10.28 11.49 -12.66
N PHE A 328 -11.00 10.80 -13.55
CA PHE A 328 -10.54 9.56 -14.16
C PHE A 328 -9.58 9.78 -15.35
N ASN A 329 -9.19 11.04 -15.65
CA ASN A 329 -8.30 11.39 -16.75
C ASN A 329 -8.76 10.76 -18.07
N ALA A 330 -10.01 11.02 -18.46
CA ALA A 330 -10.69 10.37 -19.57
C ALA A 330 -9.96 10.51 -20.93
N VAL A 331 -9.01 9.61 -21.17
CA VAL A 331 -8.82 8.93 -22.44
C VAL A 331 -9.27 7.49 -22.18
N ASP A 332 -10.56 7.26 -22.42
CA ASP A 332 -11.29 6.00 -22.29
C ASP A 332 -11.44 5.35 -20.91
N PRO A 333 -12.67 4.96 -20.53
CA PRO A 333 -13.92 4.97 -21.31
C PRO A 333 -14.89 6.11 -20.94
N VAL A 334 -15.69 6.54 -21.94
CA VAL A 334 -16.85 7.44 -21.77
C VAL A 334 -17.90 6.76 -20.86
N PRO A 335 -18.49 7.48 -19.87
CA PRO A 335 -19.53 6.91 -19.03
C PRO A 335 -20.75 6.48 -19.85
N ARG A 336 -21.26 5.29 -19.57
CA ARG A 336 -22.59 4.86 -20.06
C ARG A 336 -23.64 5.42 -19.11
N CYS A 337 -24.72 5.97 -19.66
CA CYS A 337 -25.87 6.41 -18.89
C CYS A 337 -27.08 5.57 -19.30
N ASP A 338 -27.68 4.85 -18.36
CA ASP A 338 -28.96 4.20 -18.59
C ASP A 338 -30.07 5.24 -18.39
N HIS A 339 -30.65 5.71 -19.49
CA HIS A 339 -31.68 6.77 -19.51
C HIS A 339 -33.11 6.25 -19.33
N ASP A 340 -33.30 4.93 -19.34
CA ASP A 340 -34.61 4.30 -19.30
C ASP A 340 -35.18 4.21 -17.86
N ASP A 341 -34.38 4.51 -16.84
CA ASP A 341 -34.77 4.52 -15.43
C ASP A 341 -35.08 5.95 -14.90
N PRO A 342 -36.02 6.09 -13.94
CA PRO A 342 -36.36 7.39 -13.33
C PRO A 342 -35.21 8.04 -12.53
N SER A 343 -34.14 7.28 -12.25
CA SER A 343 -32.88 7.74 -11.67
C SER A 343 -31.75 7.43 -12.66
N PRO A 344 -31.11 8.43 -13.31
CA PRO A 344 -30.02 8.16 -14.23
C PRO A 344 -28.84 7.54 -13.48
N VAL A 345 -28.36 6.41 -13.98
CA VAL A 345 -27.18 5.72 -13.46
C VAL A 345 -26.03 5.88 -14.46
N TRP A 346 -24.96 6.54 -14.02
CA TRP A 346 -23.72 6.65 -14.80
C TRP A 346 -22.77 5.53 -14.41
N THR A 347 -22.22 4.84 -15.40
CA THR A 347 -21.30 3.73 -15.18
C THR A 347 -20.02 3.90 -16.00
N TRP A 348 -18.87 3.79 -15.33
CA TRP A 348 -17.53 3.71 -15.92
C TRP A 348 -16.98 2.30 -15.73
N ALA A 349 -16.36 1.72 -16.75
CA ALA A 349 -15.81 0.36 -16.71
C ALA A 349 -14.34 0.37 -17.16
N PHE A 350 -13.44 0.09 -16.24
CA PHE A 350 -12.00 0.16 -16.46
C PHE A 350 -11.41 -1.25 -16.58
N ARG A 351 -10.39 -1.43 -17.43
CA ARG A 351 -9.64 -2.71 -17.50
C ARG A 351 -8.81 -2.96 -16.25
N GLU A 352 -8.35 -1.88 -15.62
CA GLU A 352 -7.57 -1.90 -14.40
C GLU A 352 -8.22 -0.97 -13.38
N ARG A 353 -7.99 -1.21 -12.09
CA ARG A 353 -8.54 -0.35 -11.05
C ARG A 353 -7.92 1.05 -11.15
N PRO A 354 -8.72 2.13 -11.25
CA PRO A 354 -8.18 3.49 -11.23
C PRO A 354 -7.39 3.78 -9.95
N PRO A 355 -6.44 4.73 -9.98
CA PRO A 355 -5.69 5.14 -8.79
C PRO A 355 -6.62 5.50 -7.63
N ARG A 356 -6.22 5.15 -6.41
CA ARG A 356 -7.04 5.36 -5.20
C ARG A 356 -7.47 6.83 -5.05
N GLU A 357 -6.56 7.76 -5.29
CA GLU A 357 -6.84 9.21 -5.24
C GLU A 357 -7.91 9.65 -6.25
N ALA A 358 -7.88 9.12 -7.47
CA ALA A 358 -8.90 9.42 -8.48
C ALA A 358 -10.28 8.91 -8.03
N LEU A 359 -10.35 7.69 -7.49
CA LEU A 359 -11.58 7.13 -6.92
C LEU A 359 -12.08 7.94 -5.72
N SER A 360 -11.19 8.34 -4.82
CA SER A 360 -11.57 9.10 -3.62
C SER A 360 -12.09 10.50 -3.96
N ARG A 361 -11.49 11.19 -4.96
CA ARG A 361 -11.98 12.48 -5.47
C ARG A 361 -13.34 12.33 -6.13
N ALA A 362 -13.49 11.36 -7.04
CA ALA A 362 -14.77 11.08 -7.70
C ALA A 362 -15.88 10.68 -6.71
N ARG A 363 -15.56 9.85 -5.72
CA ARG A 363 -16.47 9.47 -4.62
C ARG A 363 -16.94 10.69 -3.84
N LEU A 364 -16.00 11.56 -3.46
CA LEU A 364 -16.31 12.80 -2.75
C LEU A 364 -17.25 13.69 -3.56
N THR A 365 -17.03 13.83 -4.86
CA THR A 365 -17.94 14.55 -5.76
C THR A 365 -19.33 13.90 -5.78
N GLY A 366 -19.43 12.58 -5.98
CA GLY A 366 -20.71 11.88 -5.94
C GLY A 366 -21.47 12.12 -4.63
N LEU A 367 -20.78 11.94 -3.50
CA LEU A 367 -21.32 12.18 -2.16
C LEU A 367 -21.83 13.63 -2.00
N MET A 368 -21.07 14.61 -2.49
CA MET A 368 -21.41 16.04 -2.42
C MET A 368 -22.74 16.39 -3.11
N HIS A 369 -23.06 15.65 -4.16
CA HIS A 369 -24.32 15.75 -4.90
C HIS A 369 -25.41 14.80 -4.37
N GLY A 370 -25.18 14.15 -3.23
CA GLY A 370 -26.11 13.17 -2.65
C GLY A 370 -26.25 11.90 -3.48
N ALA A 371 -25.35 11.66 -4.44
CA ALA A 371 -25.38 10.46 -5.27
C ALA A 371 -25.06 9.22 -4.44
N SER A 372 -25.66 8.09 -4.79
CA SER A 372 -25.14 6.80 -4.37
C SER A 372 -23.93 6.43 -5.22
N TRP A 373 -22.97 5.75 -4.60
CA TRP A 373 -21.68 5.41 -5.17
C TRP A 373 -21.41 3.92 -4.97
N ARG A 374 -21.04 3.24 -6.06
CA ARG A 374 -20.62 1.82 -6.03
C ARG A 374 -19.36 1.65 -6.85
N ALA A 375 -18.40 0.92 -6.31
CA ALA A 375 -17.18 0.56 -7.03
C ALA A 375 -16.85 -0.91 -6.78
N PHE A 376 -16.80 -1.71 -7.85
CA PHE A 376 -16.69 -3.17 -7.74
C PHE A 376 -16.09 -3.79 -9.01
N TRP A 377 -15.58 -5.00 -8.89
CA TRP A 377 -15.11 -5.80 -10.02
C TRP A 377 -16.25 -6.63 -10.63
N LYS A 378 -16.35 -6.61 -11.95
CA LYS A 378 -17.31 -7.43 -12.72
C LYS A 378 -16.62 -8.01 -13.94
N ASN A 379 -16.50 -9.33 -14.00
CA ASN A 379 -15.96 -10.07 -15.16
C ASN A 379 -14.57 -9.63 -15.66
N GLY A 380 -13.70 -9.12 -14.77
CA GLY A 380 -12.37 -8.62 -15.10
C GLY A 380 -12.32 -7.13 -15.44
N GLU A 381 -13.43 -6.42 -15.34
CA GLU A 381 -13.48 -4.96 -15.43
C GLU A 381 -13.81 -4.36 -14.06
N PHE A 382 -13.14 -3.27 -13.70
CA PHE A 382 -13.47 -2.48 -12.52
C PHE A 382 -14.55 -1.47 -12.87
N VAL A 383 -15.72 -1.61 -12.28
CA VAL A 383 -16.91 -0.84 -12.57
C VAL A 383 -17.14 0.17 -11.46
N VAL A 384 -17.34 1.43 -11.83
CA VAL A 384 -17.82 2.50 -10.94
C VAL A 384 -19.20 2.90 -11.41
N SER A 385 -20.18 2.89 -10.51
CA SER A 385 -21.56 3.30 -10.79
C SER A 385 -21.98 4.41 -9.83
N VAL A 386 -22.62 5.44 -10.38
CA VAL A 386 -23.09 6.61 -9.64
C VAL A 386 -24.54 6.87 -10.01
N SER A 387 -25.42 6.92 -9.01
CA SER A 387 -26.84 7.19 -9.22
C SER A 387 -27.25 8.45 -8.46
N LEU A 388 -27.80 9.43 -9.15
CA LEU A 388 -28.31 10.64 -8.50
C LEU A 388 -29.74 10.42 -8.00
N PRO A 389 -30.10 11.00 -6.84
CA PRO A 389 -31.46 10.95 -6.35
C PRO A 389 -32.41 11.59 -7.37
N SER A 390 -33.53 10.92 -7.63
CA SER A 390 -34.59 11.46 -8.47
C SER A 390 -35.19 12.69 -7.78
N LEU A 391 -34.95 13.88 -8.34
CA LEU A 391 -35.71 15.08 -7.96
C LEU A 391 -37.20 14.77 -8.17
N PRO A 392 -38.07 15.01 -7.17
CA PRO A 392 -39.50 14.94 -7.40
C PRO A 392 -39.86 15.95 -8.51
N PRO A 393 -40.76 15.59 -9.44
CA PRO A 393 -41.20 16.53 -10.47
C PRO A 393 -41.78 17.77 -9.77
N LEU A 394 -41.24 18.96 -10.07
CA LEU A 394 -41.86 20.21 -9.64
C LEU A 394 -43.32 20.19 -10.12
N PRO A 395 -44.31 20.40 -9.24
CA PRO A 395 -45.67 20.57 -9.71
C PRO A 395 -45.73 21.79 -10.62
N SER A 396 -46.32 21.62 -11.81
CA SER A 396 -46.57 22.70 -12.76
C SER A 396 -47.26 23.87 -12.06
N PRO A 397 -46.91 25.14 -12.39
CA PRO A 397 -47.35 26.34 -11.66
C PRO A 397 -48.85 26.67 -11.77
N SER A 398 -49.68 25.74 -12.24
CA SER A 398 -51.12 25.94 -12.47
C SER A 398 -52.02 25.08 -11.57
N GLN A 399 -51.48 24.26 -10.68
CA GLN A 399 -52.26 23.48 -9.71
C GLN A 399 -51.56 23.43 -8.35
N ALA A 400 -51.43 24.58 -7.69
CA ALA A 400 -51.12 24.63 -6.26
C ALA A 400 -52.44 24.75 -5.48
N PRO A 401 -52.96 23.69 -4.83
CA PRO A 401 -53.85 23.88 -3.71
C PRO A 401 -53.05 24.53 -2.57
N ALA A 402 -53.56 25.65 -2.04
CA ALA A 402 -52.89 26.56 -1.11
C ALA A 402 -52.52 25.99 0.28
N HIS A 403 -52.51 24.67 0.47
CA HIS A 403 -52.25 24.04 1.75
C HIS A 403 -51.48 22.72 1.60
N LEU A 404 -50.21 22.80 1.20
CA LEU A 404 -49.21 21.81 1.55
C LEU A 404 -47.95 22.58 1.98
N PRO A 405 -47.43 22.37 3.20
CA PRO A 405 -46.17 22.97 3.59
C PRO A 405 -45.07 22.44 2.66
N ALA A 406 -44.23 23.34 2.18
CA ALA A 406 -42.98 22.98 1.52
C ALA A 406 -42.24 21.91 2.34
N PRO A 407 -41.53 20.94 1.72
CA PRO A 407 -40.68 20.02 2.45
C PRO A 407 -39.71 20.89 3.26
N SER A 408 -39.98 20.94 4.56
CA SER A 408 -39.34 21.89 5.44
C SER A 408 -37.92 21.41 5.61
N ALA A 409 -36.98 22.17 5.04
CA ALA A 409 -35.65 22.34 5.60
C ALA A 409 -35.79 22.99 6.99
N SER A 410 -36.31 22.22 7.95
CA SER A 410 -36.30 22.54 9.37
C SER A 410 -35.52 21.40 10.02
N LEU A 411 -34.24 21.61 10.34
CA LEU A 411 -33.84 22.12 11.66
C LEU A 411 -34.43 21.25 12.78
N LEU A 412 -33.73 20.16 13.09
CA LEU A 412 -33.57 19.77 14.49
C LEU A 412 -32.29 20.44 15.02
N PRO A 413 -32.32 21.09 16.19
CA PRO A 413 -31.18 21.78 16.78
C PRO A 413 -30.38 20.84 17.70
N GLY A 414 -29.05 20.95 17.68
CA GLY A 414 -28.17 20.36 18.70
C GLY A 414 -26.71 20.28 18.23
N PRO A 415 -25.73 20.49 19.13
CA PRO A 415 -24.31 20.61 18.78
C PRO A 415 -23.77 19.28 18.25
N SER A 416 -22.60 19.35 17.63
CA SER A 416 -21.68 18.23 17.33
C SER A 416 -21.67 17.13 18.41
N SER A 417 -22.55 16.15 18.32
CA SER A 417 -22.25 14.82 18.85
C SER A 417 -21.87 13.96 17.66
N GLY A 418 -20.60 13.55 17.58
CA GLY A 418 -20.23 12.43 16.73
C GLY A 418 -21.18 11.26 16.99
N LEU A 419 -21.37 10.40 15.99
CA LEU A 419 -22.06 9.14 16.20
C LEU A 419 -21.20 8.29 17.14
N ASP A 420 -21.39 8.45 18.45
CA ASP A 420 -20.65 7.69 19.44
C ASP A 420 -21.11 6.21 19.40
N VAL A 421 -20.18 5.30 19.65
CA VAL A 421 -20.47 3.85 19.62
C VAL A 421 -21.69 3.50 20.49
N PRO A 422 -21.85 4.05 21.72
CA PRO A 422 -23.02 3.76 22.54
C PRO A 422 -24.35 4.25 21.97
N ALA A 423 -24.42 5.40 21.29
CA ALA A 423 -25.66 5.85 20.65
C ALA A 423 -25.99 5.05 19.40
N ILE A 424 -24.99 4.70 18.58
CA ILE A 424 -25.20 3.81 17.44
C ILE A 424 -25.76 2.47 17.94
N GLU A 425 -25.12 1.85 18.92
CA GLU A 425 -25.56 0.56 19.47
C GLU A 425 -26.99 0.64 20.03
N ARG A 426 -27.32 1.73 20.75
CA ARG A 426 -28.66 1.96 21.30
C ARG A 426 -29.70 2.11 20.19
N MET A 427 -29.41 2.90 19.16
CA MET A 427 -30.28 3.10 18.01
C MET A 427 -30.59 1.76 17.33
N LEU A 428 -29.53 1.02 16.98
CA LEU A 428 -29.63 -0.28 16.30
C LEU A 428 -30.46 -1.31 17.07
N LYS A 429 -30.43 -1.28 18.41
CA LYS A 429 -31.22 -2.18 19.28
C LYS A 429 -32.66 -1.74 19.51
N SER A 430 -32.94 -0.45 19.35
CA SER A 430 -34.23 0.17 19.74
C SER A 430 -35.25 0.27 18.62
N MET A 431 -34.84 0.09 17.37
CA MET A 431 -35.65 0.29 16.17
C MET A 431 -35.78 -1.01 15.35
N PRO A 432 -36.80 -1.14 14.48
CA PRO A 432 -36.84 -2.16 13.45
C PRO A 432 -35.58 -2.11 12.57
N PRO A 433 -35.04 -3.25 12.08
CA PRO A 433 -33.79 -3.29 11.32
C PRO A 433 -33.75 -2.35 10.10
N GLN A 434 -34.88 -2.20 9.40
CA GLN A 434 -35.00 -1.31 8.25
C GLN A 434 -34.90 0.17 8.64
N GLU A 435 -35.64 0.60 9.65
CA GLU A 435 -35.61 1.98 10.15
C GLU A 435 -34.24 2.33 10.74
N ALA A 436 -33.63 1.38 11.46
CA ALA A 436 -32.28 1.53 12.00
C ALA A 436 -31.23 1.69 10.89
N ALA A 437 -31.32 0.90 9.82
CA ALA A 437 -30.43 1.00 8.67
C ALA A 437 -30.57 2.36 7.94
N GLU A 438 -31.80 2.78 7.68
CA GLU A 438 -32.09 4.08 7.06
C GLU A 438 -31.55 5.24 7.92
N SER A 439 -31.79 5.19 9.23
CA SER A 439 -31.31 6.20 10.17
C SER A 439 -29.79 6.25 10.23
N LEU A 440 -29.11 5.09 10.26
CA LEU A 440 -27.65 5.02 10.31
C LEU A 440 -27.01 5.55 9.02
N ILE A 441 -27.48 5.08 7.85
CA ILE A 441 -26.96 5.52 6.54
C ILE A 441 -27.18 7.02 6.37
N HIS A 442 -28.38 7.51 6.68
CA HIS A 442 -28.68 8.94 6.61
C HIS A 442 -27.74 9.75 7.51
N SER A 443 -27.53 9.30 8.75
CA SER A 443 -26.66 9.97 9.71
C SER A 443 -25.20 10.02 9.22
N ILE A 444 -24.64 8.88 8.80
CA ILE A 444 -23.28 8.80 8.25
C ILE A 444 -23.12 9.73 7.05
N ARG A 445 -24.00 9.63 6.04
CA ARG A 445 -23.92 10.45 4.83
C ARG A 445 -24.08 11.95 5.14
N SER A 446 -24.98 12.31 6.06
CA SER A 446 -25.20 13.71 6.45
C SER A 446 -23.97 14.34 7.11
N VAL A 447 -23.28 13.59 7.98
CA VAL A 447 -22.05 14.04 8.63
C VAL A 447 -20.94 14.20 7.60
N GLN A 448 -20.77 13.21 6.71
CA GLN A 448 -19.77 13.30 5.65
C GLN A 448 -19.99 14.49 4.73
N VAL A 449 -21.23 14.72 4.25
CA VAL A 449 -21.54 15.86 3.38
C VAL A 449 -21.28 17.18 4.10
N ARG A 450 -21.68 17.31 5.37
CA ARG A 450 -21.46 18.54 6.15
C ARG A 450 -19.97 18.81 6.34
N HIS A 451 -19.19 17.78 6.69
CA HIS A 451 -17.75 17.87 6.85
C HIS A 451 -17.06 18.26 5.54
N ALA A 452 -17.37 17.53 4.46
CA ALA A 452 -16.83 17.81 3.13
C ALA A 452 -17.15 19.22 2.65
N ARG A 453 -18.39 19.72 2.85
CA ARG A 453 -18.77 21.11 2.52
C ARG A 453 -17.94 22.12 3.29
N SER A 454 -17.81 21.93 4.60
CA SER A 454 -17.02 22.82 5.45
C SER A 454 -15.56 22.89 4.98
N LEU A 455 -14.96 21.75 4.64
CA LEU A 455 -13.59 21.68 4.12
C LEU A 455 -13.48 22.35 2.75
N LEU A 456 -14.41 22.09 1.84
CA LEU A 456 -14.46 22.66 0.50
C LEU A 456 -14.61 24.18 0.52
N ASP A 457 -15.47 24.71 1.39
CA ASP A 457 -15.68 26.15 1.53
C ASP A 457 -14.41 26.85 2.06
N GLU A 458 -13.74 26.23 3.03
CA GLU A 458 -12.45 26.73 3.53
C GLU A 458 -11.38 26.66 2.43
N ALA A 459 -11.31 25.56 1.67
CA ALA A 459 -10.34 25.38 0.57
C ALA A 459 -10.57 26.41 -0.53
N CYS A 460 -11.83 26.65 -0.91
CA CYS A 460 -12.20 27.67 -1.87
C CYS A 460 -11.81 29.07 -1.40
N ARG A 461 -11.94 29.36 -0.09
CA ARG A 461 -11.52 30.64 0.49
C ARG A 461 -10.01 30.80 0.42
N ALA A 462 -9.24 29.79 0.83
CA ALA A 462 -7.79 29.80 0.76
C ALA A 462 -7.29 29.96 -0.69
N LEU A 463 -7.85 29.21 -1.64
CA LEU A 463 -7.54 29.35 -3.07
C LEU A 463 -7.89 30.74 -3.63
N ALA A 464 -8.99 31.34 -3.16
CA ALA A 464 -9.35 32.71 -3.55
C ALA A 464 -8.37 33.76 -3.01
N GLU A 465 -7.90 33.59 -1.77
CA GLU A 465 -6.91 34.47 -1.14
C GLU A 465 -5.54 34.35 -1.83
N MET A 466 -5.10 33.13 -2.14
CA MET A 466 -3.90 32.84 -2.91
C MET A 466 -3.97 33.44 -4.33
N ALA A 467 -5.05 33.19 -5.06
CA ALA A 467 -5.24 33.76 -6.40
C ALA A 467 -5.33 35.29 -6.39
N GLY A 468 -5.90 35.87 -5.32
CA GLY A 468 -5.96 37.32 -5.11
C GLY A 468 -4.60 37.95 -4.78
N ALA A 469 -3.70 37.21 -4.12
CA ALA A 469 -2.33 37.66 -3.84
C ALA A 469 -1.53 37.85 -5.13
N LEU A 470 -1.74 36.98 -6.12
CA LEU A 470 -1.15 37.05 -7.47
C LEU A 470 -1.93 37.97 -8.43
N GLY A 471 -2.70 38.93 -7.89
CA GLY A 471 -3.66 39.77 -8.62
C GLY A 471 -3.08 40.76 -9.65
N PRO A 472 -3.93 41.59 -10.29
CA PRO A 472 -3.63 42.32 -11.55
C PRO A 472 -2.67 43.52 -11.42
N GLU A 473 -2.05 43.75 -10.27
CA GLU A 473 -1.03 44.80 -10.11
C GLU A 473 0.23 44.52 -10.97
N PHE A 474 0.38 43.29 -11.46
CA PHE A 474 1.48 42.86 -12.34
C PHE A 474 1.29 43.21 -13.81
N ASP A 475 0.05 43.42 -14.27
CA ASP A 475 -0.25 43.74 -15.68
C ASP A 475 0.08 45.21 -16.04
N MET A 476 0.38 46.06 -15.05
CA MET A 476 0.50 47.53 -15.22
C MET A 476 1.82 48.13 -14.72
N ALA A 477 2.74 47.32 -14.18
CA ALA A 477 3.99 47.82 -13.63
C ALA A 477 4.95 48.26 -14.75
N SER A 478 5.10 49.57 -14.94
CA SER A 478 6.02 50.16 -15.92
C SER A 478 7.51 50.05 -15.51
N ASP A 479 7.77 49.64 -14.27
CA ASP A 479 9.11 49.49 -13.68
C ASP A 479 9.36 48.04 -13.21
N PRO A 480 10.39 47.33 -13.74
CA PRO A 480 10.69 45.95 -13.39
C PRO A 480 11.03 45.74 -11.91
N GLY A 481 11.61 46.75 -11.23
CA GLY A 481 11.91 46.66 -9.80
C GLY A 481 10.67 46.60 -8.92
N SER A 482 9.64 47.39 -9.27
CA SER A 482 8.35 47.36 -8.59
C SER A 482 7.59 46.04 -8.80
N ALA A 483 7.67 45.46 -10.00
CA ALA A 483 7.07 44.18 -10.33
C ALA A 483 7.69 43.03 -9.52
N LEU A 484 9.03 42.97 -9.46
CA LEU A 484 9.77 41.99 -8.67
C LEU A 484 9.39 42.03 -7.18
N ALA A 485 9.34 43.23 -6.60
CA ALA A 485 8.96 43.41 -5.18
C ALA A 485 7.51 42.98 -4.91
N GLY A 486 6.60 43.23 -5.87
CA GLY A 486 5.22 42.76 -5.80
C GLY A 486 5.13 41.23 -5.86
N ILE A 487 5.85 40.58 -6.78
CA ILE A 487 5.82 39.12 -6.95
C ILE A 487 6.37 38.44 -5.70
N ARG A 488 7.48 38.94 -5.14
CA ARG A 488 8.04 38.45 -3.86
C ARG A 488 7.01 38.48 -2.73
N ARG A 489 6.27 39.58 -2.60
CA ARG A 489 5.22 39.72 -1.58
C ARG A 489 4.06 38.76 -1.83
N ALA A 490 3.66 38.62 -3.09
CA ALA A 490 2.58 37.72 -3.49
C ALA A 490 2.93 36.26 -3.20
N VAL A 491 4.11 35.79 -3.62
CA VAL A 491 4.62 34.43 -3.35
C VAL A 491 4.72 34.17 -1.86
N ALA A 492 5.30 35.09 -1.09
CA ALA A 492 5.41 34.95 0.37
C ALA A 492 4.02 34.85 1.03
N LYS A 493 3.04 35.63 0.56
CA LYS A 493 1.65 35.56 1.04
C LYS A 493 1.01 34.23 0.66
N THR A 494 1.18 33.76 -0.57
CA THR A 494 0.65 32.47 -1.03
C THR A 494 1.23 31.32 -0.21
N ARG A 495 2.55 31.30 0.04
CA ARG A 495 3.18 30.28 0.88
C ARG A 495 2.69 30.34 2.33
N ALA A 496 2.57 31.53 2.90
CA ALA A 496 2.02 31.69 4.24
C ALA A 496 0.57 31.16 4.36
N GLU A 497 -0.26 31.39 3.34
CA GLU A 497 -1.61 30.83 3.28
C GLU A 497 -1.62 29.31 3.10
N MET A 498 -0.73 28.75 2.27
CA MET A 498 -0.59 27.29 2.13
C MET A 498 -0.12 26.63 3.44
N GLU A 499 0.88 27.19 4.11
CA GLU A 499 1.31 26.70 5.42
C GLU A 499 0.20 26.88 6.48
N GLY A 500 -0.51 28.01 6.45
CA GLY A 500 -1.63 28.28 7.35
C GLY A 500 -2.80 27.33 7.11
N TRP A 501 -3.08 27.00 5.86
CA TRP A 501 -4.03 25.97 5.44
C TRP A 501 -3.64 24.60 6.01
N SER A 502 -2.42 24.12 5.73
CA SER A 502 -1.93 22.84 6.23
C SER A 502 -1.92 22.77 7.76
N ARG A 503 -1.52 23.85 8.45
CA ARG A 503 -1.53 23.93 9.92
C ARG A 503 -2.94 23.90 10.52
N ARG A 504 -3.92 24.57 9.89
CA ARG A 504 -5.33 24.56 10.35
C ARG A 504 -5.89 23.13 10.41
N PHE A 505 -5.51 22.26 9.46
CA PHE A 505 -5.96 20.87 9.43
C PHE A 505 -5.09 19.91 10.24
N ALA A 506 -3.77 20.16 10.32
CA ALA A 506 -2.90 19.42 11.24
C ALA A 506 -3.31 19.63 12.71
N GLY A 507 -3.77 20.84 13.07
CA GLY A 507 -4.29 21.15 14.41
C GLY A 507 -5.69 20.54 14.68
N ALA A 508 -6.55 20.46 13.66
CA ALA A 508 -7.87 19.84 13.77
C ALA A 508 -7.81 18.31 13.92
N LEU A 509 -6.78 17.67 13.35
CA LEU A 509 -6.51 16.24 13.50
C LEU A 509 -5.96 15.85 14.89
N GLY A 510 -5.47 16.82 15.66
CA GLY A 510 -4.92 16.62 17.01
C GLY A 510 -5.85 16.99 18.17
N SER A 511 -7.06 17.49 17.88
CA SER A 511 -8.01 17.99 18.88
C SER A 511 -9.34 17.24 18.79
N SER A 512 -9.32 15.97 19.21
CA SER A 512 -10.52 15.32 19.72
C SER A 512 -10.61 15.62 21.21
N ASP A 513 -11.70 16.29 21.58
CA ASP A 513 -12.23 16.57 22.92
C ASP A 513 -11.45 17.54 23.83
N ASP A 514 -11.93 18.80 23.79
CA ASP A 514 -12.15 19.75 24.90
C ASP A 514 -11.61 21.15 24.60
N ALA A 515 -12.48 22.01 24.04
CA ALA A 515 -12.51 23.44 24.38
C ALA A 515 -13.69 24.15 23.68
N GLY A 516 -14.90 23.86 24.14
CA GLY A 516 -16.04 24.74 23.96
C GLY A 516 -16.36 25.45 25.27
N ALA A 517 -15.60 26.48 25.66
CA ALA A 517 -16.06 27.54 26.56
C ALA A 517 -14.98 28.61 26.79
N CYS A 518 -15.46 29.86 26.88
CA CYS A 518 -14.85 31.04 27.50
C CYS A 518 -14.03 32.01 26.62
N ALA A 519 -14.75 33.06 26.25
CA ALA A 519 -14.36 34.41 25.91
C ALA A 519 -13.16 35.02 26.67
N GLN A 520 -12.44 35.88 25.93
CA GLN A 520 -11.85 37.16 26.33
C GLN A 520 -11.29 37.34 27.75
N GLY A 521 -9.97 37.58 27.79
CA GLY A 521 -9.37 38.59 28.67
C GLY A 521 -8.51 38.04 29.80
N SER A 522 -7.19 38.13 29.66
CA SER A 522 -6.29 38.86 30.56
C SER A 522 -4.83 38.49 30.28
N ALA A 523 -3.97 39.47 30.48
CA ALA A 523 -2.54 39.44 30.23
C ALA A 523 -1.76 38.76 31.37
N ASP A 524 -0.61 38.24 30.96
CA ASP A 524 0.65 38.06 31.70
C ASP A 524 0.77 37.00 32.81
N GLU A 525 1.95 36.36 32.73
CA GLU A 525 2.70 35.64 33.77
C GLU A 525 2.18 34.28 34.25
N GLU A 526 2.43 33.24 33.42
CA GLU A 526 3.05 31.99 33.90
C GLU A 526 3.62 31.18 32.71
N SER A 527 4.50 31.81 31.93
CA SER A 527 5.33 31.10 30.96
C SER A 527 6.58 30.58 31.63
N ARG A 528 6.56 29.29 32.01
CA ARG A 528 7.69 28.33 31.88
C ARG A 528 7.36 27.05 32.66
N SER A 529 6.74 26.07 31.99
CA SER A 529 7.02 24.64 32.13
C SER A 529 6.24 23.81 31.10
N SER A 530 6.99 23.01 30.34
CA SER A 530 6.59 21.90 29.45
C SER A 530 5.61 22.21 28.30
N ALA A 531 6.07 22.99 27.32
CA ALA A 531 5.64 22.80 25.93
C ALA A 531 6.36 21.55 25.39
N GLY A 532 5.67 20.41 25.37
CA GLY A 532 6.06 19.27 24.55
C GLY A 532 5.91 19.69 23.10
N ALA A 533 7.01 20.12 22.49
CA ALA A 533 7.04 20.42 21.06
C ALA A 533 6.75 19.13 20.31
N ASN A 534 5.53 19.02 19.77
CA ASN A 534 5.22 18.14 18.65
C ASN A 534 6.06 18.63 17.45
N HIS A 535 7.34 18.28 17.42
CA HIS A 535 8.13 18.31 16.21
C HIS A 535 7.60 17.19 15.32
N GLU A 536 6.84 17.59 14.32
CA GLU A 536 6.45 16.75 13.18
C GLU A 536 7.74 16.22 12.55
N TRP A 537 8.09 14.97 12.85
CA TRP A 537 9.26 14.32 12.27
C TRP A 537 8.99 14.09 10.79
N ARG A 538 9.71 14.81 9.94
CA ARG A 538 9.74 14.58 8.50
C ARG A 538 11.00 13.78 8.19
N LEU A 539 10.85 12.62 7.55
CA LEU A 539 11.98 11.97 6.89
C LEU A 539 12.55 12.94 5.84
N PRO A 540 13.87 12.91 5.57
CA PRO A 540 14.41 13.57 4.39
C PRO A 540 13.62 13.16 3.14
N ASP A 541 13.21 14.13 2.33
CA ASP A 541 12.36 13.93 1.12
C ASP A 541 12.98 12.97 0.08
N GLU A 542 14.27 12.65 0.23
CA GLU A 542 15.08 11.77 -0.61
C GLU A 542 14.93 10.26 -0.28
N LEU A 543 14.15 9.91 0.74
CA LEU A 543 13.95 8.51 1.19
C LEU A 543 12.77 7.82 0.50
N ASP A 544 13.07 7.01 -0.51
CA ASP A 544 12.13 6.04 -1.10
C ASP A 544 12.02 4.79 -0.21
N CYS A 545 11.17 4.84 0.82
CA CYS A 545 10.86 3.73 1.72
C CYS A 545 9.49 3.10 1.40
N SER A 546 9.34 1.79 1.60
CA SER A 546 8.03 1.13 1.59
C SER A 546 7.17 1.62 2.76
N PRO A 547 5.83 1.52 2.67
CA PRO A 547 4.93 1.90 3.76
C PRO A 547 5.25 1.21 5.09
N GLU A 548 5.65 -0.07 5.04
CA GLU A 548 5.99 -0.86 6.22
C GLU A 548 7.32 -0.42 6.86
N ALA A 549 8.34 -0.13 6.04
CA ALA A 549 9.61 0.40 6.52
C ALA A 549 9.43 1.80 7.11
N TYR A 550 8.65 2.65 6.45
CA TYR A 550 8.30 3.98 6.92
C TYR A 550 7.56 3.95 8.26
N GLN A 551 6.56 3.07 8.40
CA GLN A 551 5.82 2.93 9.66
C GLN A 551 6.74 2.47 10.79
N ALA A 552 7.60 1.47 10.55
CA ALA A 552 8.57 1.00 11.55
C ALA A 552 9.54 2.11 11.99
N LEU A 553 10.07 2.89 11.04
CA LEU A 553 10.94 4.04 11.32
C LEU A 553 10.22 5.11 12.12
N ARG A 554 9.00 5.48 11.72
CA ARG A 554 8.20 6.50 12.41
C ARG A 554 7.88 6.07 13.84
N THR A 555 7.50 4.81 14.05
CA THR A 555 7.25 4.29 15.40
C THR A 555 8.53 4.29 16.22
N ALA A 556 9.68 3.91 15.66
CA ALA A 556 10.96 3.99 16.37
C ALA A 556 11.31 5.44 16.74
N HIS A 557 11.17 6.38 15.82
CA HIS A 557 11.45 7.80 16.05
C HIS A 557 10.60 8.37 17.19
N LEU A 558 9.28 8.10 17.18
CA LEU A 558 8.37 8.58 18.23
C LEU A 558 8.75 8.03 19.61
N LEU A 559 9.19 6.76 19.68
CA LEU A 559 9.67 6.16 20.92
C LEU A 559 10.96 6.80 21.41
N ILE A 560 11.87 7.17 20.50
CA ILE A 560 13.15 7.83 20.83
C ILE A 560 12.93 9.29 21.23
N ALA A 561 12.10 10.03 20.49
CA ALA A 561 11.77 11.43 20.74
C ALA A 561 10.94 11.64 22.01
N GLY A 562 10.12 10.65 22.38
CA GLY A 562 9.39 10.62 23.64
C GLY A 562 10.27 10.39 24.88
N MET A 563 11.55 10.02 24.71
CA MET A 563 12.51 9.88 25.80
C MET A 563 13.23 11.19 26.08
N GLY A 564 13.29 11.61 27.34
CA GLY A 564 14.25 12.64 27.76
C GLY A 564 15.71 12.21 27.55
N PRO A 565 16.68 13.16 27.49
CA PRO A 565 18.08 12.89 27.12
C PRO A 565 18.83 11.92 28.04
N GLU A 566 18.32 11.64 29.24
CA GLU A 566 18.86 10.68 30.21
C GLU A 566 17.81 9.64 30.69
N GLN A 567 16.64 9.58 30.04
CA GLN A 567 15.61 8.59 30.38
C GLN A 567 15.88 7.26 29.69
N LEU A 568 15.67 6.17 30.43
CA LEU A 568 15.68 4.80 29.92
C LEU A 568 14.24 4.35 29.69
N LEU A 569 13.99 3.62 28.60
CA LEU A 569 12.70 2.95 28.40
C LEU A 569 12.51 1.86 29.44
N PRO A 570 11.25 1.54 29.80
CA PRO A 570 10.94 0.35 30.58
C PRO A 570 11.62 -0.90 29.97
N PRO A 571 12.08 -1.87 30.79
CA PRO A 571 12.83 -3.02 30.30
C PRO A 571 12.07 -3.87 29.27
N GLU A 572 10.74 -3.84 29.32
CA GLU A 572 9.84 -4.51 28.36
C GLU A 572 9.86 -3.84 26.96
N GLN A 573 10.21 -2.56 26.89
CA GLN A 573 10.22 -1.73 25.68
C GLN A 573 11.63 -1.32 25.23
N ALA A 574 12.65 -1.56 26.06
CA ALA A 574 14.02 -1.13 25.80
C ALA A 574 14.61 -1.65 24.47
N GLY A 575 14.21 -2.86 24.03
CA GLY A 575 14.66 -3.43 22.76
C GLY A 575 13.82 -3.02 21.53
N LEU A 576 12.66 -2.40 21.73
CA LEU A 576 11.68 -2.17 20.66
C LEU A 576 12.15 -1.15 19.62
N PRO A 577 12.72 0.03 19.97
CA PRO A 577 13.19 0.98 18.97
C PRO A 577 14.32 0.41 18.10
N ALA A 578 15.28 -0.28 18.72
CA ALA A 578 16.37 -0.94 18.00
C ALA A 578 15.86 -2.02 17.03
N PHE A 579 14.87 -2.81 17.46
CA PHE A 579 14.21 -3.80 16.60
C PHE A 579 13.49 -3.15 15.41
N LEU A 580 12.74 -2.07 15.64
CA LEU A 580 11.99 -1.37 14.60
C LEU A 580 12.92 -0.70 13.56
N LEU A 581 14.00 -0.06 14.00
CA LEU A 581 15.03 0.50 13.12
C LEU A 581 15.69 -0.59 12.27
N GLN A 582 16.07 -1.71 12.89
CA GLN A 582 16.63 -2.85 12.17
C GLN A 582 15.65 -3.43 11.16
N LYS A 583 14.37 -3.54 11.53
CA LYS A 583 13.31 -4.07 10.67
C LYS A 583 13.07 -3.20 9.45
N ALA A 584 13.05 -1.88 9.61
CA ALA A 584 12.88 -0.98 8.49
C ALA A 584 14.00 -1.12 7.45
N VAL A 585 15.26 -1.13 7.90
CA VAL A 585 16.41 -1.35 7.01
C VAL A 585 16.39 -2.74 6.39
N GLN A 586 15.96 -3.76 7.14
CA GLN A 586 15.82 -5.13 6.63
C GLN A 586 14.78 -5.20 5.50
N ILE A 587 13.60 -4.59 5.67
CA ILE A 587 12.53 -4.57 4.67
C ILE A 587 13.04 -3.94 3.37
N GLU A 588 13.75 -2.81 3.47
CA GLU A 588 14.31 -2.15 2.29
C GLU A 588 15.47 -2.90 1.65
N ALA A 589 16.34 -3.53 2.46
CA ALA A 589 17.39 -4.38 1.94
C ALA A 589 16.83 -5.60 1.20
N GLU A 590 15.75 -6.20 1.71
CA GLU A 590 15.02 -7.28 1.04
C GLU A 590 14.42 -6.81 -0.30
N ARG A 591 13.80 -5.62 -0.30
CA ARG A 591 13.16 -5.01 -1.48
C ARG A 591 14.17 -4.62 -2.57
N LYS A 592 15.26 -3.94 -2.21
CA LYS A 592 16.19 -3.31 -3.15
C LYS A 592 17.45 -4.13 -3.45
N LEU A 593 17.91 -4.95 -2.50
CA LEU A 593 19.19 -5.67 -2.60
C LEU A 593 19.03 -7.19 -2.65
N GLY A 594 17.81 -7.73 -2.56
CA GLY A 594 17.56 -9.18 -2.50
C GLY A 594 18.18 -9.97 -3.65
N ASP A 595 18.14 -9.45 -4.88
CA ASP A 595 18.74 -10.08 -6.05
C ASP A 595 20.27 -9.95 -6.08
N ALA A 596 20.82 -8.78 -5.75
CA ALA A 596 22.27 -8.56 -5.66
C ALA A 596 22.92 -9.43 -4.56
N LEU A 597 22.22 -9.61 -3.44
CA LEU A 597 22.63 -10.45 -2.31
C LEU A 597 22.20 -11.92 -2.45
N ALA A 598 21.68 -12.34 -3.61
CA ALA A 598 21.32 -13.73 -3.82
C ALA A 598 22.55 -14.63 -3.79
N VAL A 599 22.44 -15.78 -3.11
CA VAL A 599 23.54 -16.73 -2.90
C VAL A 599 24.21 -17.14 -4.21
N HIS A 600 23.44 -17.34 -5.28
CA HIS A 600 23.96 -17.75 -6.58
C HIS A 600 24.87 -16.68 -7.23
N ARG A 601 24.63 -15.38 -7.00
CA ARG A 601 25.46 -14.27 -7.51
C ARG A 601 26.73 -14.07 -6.69
N LEU A 602 26.65 -14.30 -5.38
CA LEU A 602 27.79 -14.17 -4.49
C LEU A 602 28.74 -15.38 -4.57
N LYS A 603 28.25 -16.55 -5.00
CA LYS A 603 29.01 -17.81 -5.03
C LYS A 603 30.34 -17.71 -5.79
N PRO A 604 30.45 -17.14 -7.00
CA PRO A 604 31.73 -17.01 -7.70
C PRO A 604 32.76 -16.18 -6.91
N ARG A 605 32.31 -15.11 -6.25
CA ARG A 605 33.18 -14.21 -5.47
C ARG A 605 33.56 -14.81 -4.12
N ALA A 606 32.64 -15.52 -3.47
CA ALA A 606 32.93 -16.29 -2.26
C ALA A 606 33.90 -17.45 -2.53
N LEU A 607 33.82 -18.09 -3.70
CA LEU A 607 34.80 -19.09 -4.13
C LEU A 607 36.20 -18.47 -4.30
N ALA A 608 36.29 -17.31 -4.95
CA ALA A 608 37.54 -16.59 -5.13
C ALA A 608 38.17 -16.11 -3.80
N ALA A 609 37.35 -15.86 -2.77
CA ALA A 609 37.77 -15.51 -1.42
C ALA A 609 38.25 -16.71 -0.57
N THR A 610 38.15 -17.94 -1.08
CA THR A 610 38.57 -19.16 -0.38
C THR A 610 39.77 -19.82 -1.04
N ARG A 611 40.61 -20.46 -0.23
CA ARG A 611 41.71 -21.28 -0.73
C ARG A 611 41.23 -22.70 -0.99
N ASP A 612 41.57 -23.26 -2.15
CA ASP A 612 41.10 -24.58 -2.56
C ASP A 612 41.78 -25.69 -1.73
N ARG A 613 41.04 -26.24 -0.75
CA ARG A 613 41.44 -27.40 0.06
C ARG A 613 40.26 -28.36 0.25
N GLY A 614 39.75 -28.89 -0.85
CA GLY A 614 38.88 -30.07 -0.84
C GLY A 614 37.52 -29.89 -0.14
N LYS A 615 36.68 -30.93 -0.26
CA LYS A 615 35.22 -30.87 0.00
C LYS A 615 34.79 -30.66 1.46
N ARG A 616 35.70 -30.58 2.45
CA ARG A 616 35.31 -30.68 3.87
C ARG A 616 35.68 -29.49 4.76
N ARG A 617 36.63 -28.63 4.41
CA ARG A 617 36.92 -27.37 5.15
C ARG A 617 37.52 -26.35 4.19
N ARG A 618 36.71 -25.40 3.72
CA ARG A 618 37.18 -24.29 2.89
C ARG A 618 37.62 -23.16 3.82
N GLU A 619 38.91 -22.87 3.84
CA GLU A 619 39.48 -21.78 4.62
C GLU A 619 39.49 -20.50 3.77
N LEU A 620 39.21 -19.35 4.38
CA LEU A 620 39.36 -18.05 3.72
C LEU A 620 40.82 -17.82 3.34
N ASP A 621 41.05 -17.21 2.18
CA ASP A 621 42.40 -16.87 1.75
C ASP A 621 43.04 -15.82 2.70
N PRO A 622 44.24 -16.07 3.26
CA PRO A 622 44.91 -15.14 4.18
C PRO A 622 45.18 -13.75 3.59
N GLU A 623 45.34 -13.61 2.27
CA GLU A 623 45.47 -12.30 1.62
C GLU A 623 44.13 -11.56 1.57
N PHE A 624 43.05 -12.26 1.19
CA PHE A 624 41.69 -11.72 1.28
C PHE A 624 41.35 -11.26 2.70
N VAL A 625 41.62 -12.08 3.72
CA VAL A 625 41.36 -11.73 5.12
C VAL A 625 42.18 -10.51 5.56
N ARG A 626 43.49 -10.47 5.25
CA ARG A 626 44.33 -9.31 5.59
C ARG A 626 43.81 -8.02 4.94
N ASN A 627 43.39 -8.10 3.68
CA ASN A 627 42.81 -6.97 2.97
C ASN A 627 41.47 -6.53 3.58
N ALA A 628 40.59 -7.47 3.93
CA ALA A 628 39.32 -7.16 4.59
C ALA A 628 39.53 -6.51 5.98
N LEU A 629 40.45 -7.03 6.78
CA LEU A 629 40.77 -6.48 8.10
C LEU A 629 41.40 -5.07 8.02
N SER A 630 42.18 -4.79 6.97
CA SER A 630 42.74 -3.45 6.74
C SER A 630 41.69 -2.38 6.41
N ARG A 631 40.50 -2.82 6.00
CA ARG A 631 39.35 -1.98 5.61
C ARG A 631 38.18 -2.08 6.60
N ALA A 632 38.42 -2.64 7.79
CA ALA A 632 37.37 -2.81 8.79
C ALA A 632 36.74 -1.46 9.19
N PRO A 633 35.39 -1.35 9.21
CA PRO A 633 34.71 -0.13 9.63
C PRO A 633 35.03 0.24 11.08
N ARG A 634 35.06 1.55 11.38
CA ARG A 634 35.24 2.06 12.74
C ARG A 634 34.11 1.54 13.65
N GLY A 635 34.45 0.93 14.78
CA GLY A 635 33.49 0.42 15.77
C GLY A 635 33.25 -1.09 15.73
N ILE A 636 33.77 -1.82 14.74
CA ILE A 636 33.63 -3.29 14.63
C ILE A 636 35.00 -3.95 14.86
N SER A 637 35.07 -4.95 15.75
CA SER A 637 36.34 -5.62 16.03
C SER A 637 36.82 -6.45 14.83
N PRO A 638 38.14 -6.51 14.56
CA PRO A 638 38.72 -7.33 13.49
C PRO A 638 38.32 -8.82 13.59
N ASP A 639 38.23 -9.35 14.81
CA ASP A 639 37.81 -10.74 15.05
C ASP A 639 36.35 -10.98 14.65
N ARG A 640 35.48 -9.99 14.85
CA ARG A 640 34.07 -10.05 14.47
C ARG A 640 33.88 -9.99 12.95
N VAL A 641 34.69 -9.18 12.25
CA VAL A 641 34.75 -9.17 10.78
C VAL A 641 35.20 -10.53 10.26
N ARG A 642 36.29 -11.08 10.82
CA ARG A 642 36.82 -12.39 10.42
C ARG A 642 35.80 -13.51 10.63
N GLY A 643 35.24 -13.64 11.83
CA GLY A 643 34.22 -14.66 12.13
C GLY A 643 32.92 -14.46 11.34
N GLY A 644 32.59 -13.21 11.01
CA GLY A 644 31.49 -12.88 10.10
C GLY A 644 31.74 -13.35 8.67
N LEU A 645 32.93 -13.12 8.11
CA LEU A 645 33.31 -13.57 6.77
C LEU A 645 33.32 -15.10 6.67
N GLU A 646 33.78 -15.80 7.71
CA GLU A 646 33.74 -17.25 7.78
C GLU A 646 32.29 -17.77 7.75
N ARG A 647 31.39 -17.14 8.52
CA ARG A 647 29.95 -17.45 8.51
C ARG A 647 29.27 -17.13 7.18
N LEU A 648 29.61 -15.99 6.58
CA LEU A 648 29.08 -15.56 5.27
C LEU A 648 29.46 -16.57 4.19
N THR A 649 30.74 -16.94 4.11
CA THR A 649 31.26 -17.87 3.11
C THR A 649 30.69 -19.27 3.30
N ALA A 650 30.59 -19.77 4.54
CA ALA A 650 29.90 -21.03 4.81
C ALA A 650 28.44 -20.96 4.34
N ARG A 651 27.72 -19.89 4.68
CA ARG A 651 26.31 -19.70 4.31
C ARG A 651 26.07 -19.67 2.80
N ILE A 652 26.96 -19.02 2.04
CA ILE A 652 26.90 -18.94 0.57
C ILE A 652 27.26 -20.28 -0.07
N LEU A 653 28.32 -20.93 0.40
CA LEU A 653 28.87 -22.12 -0.25
C LEU A 653 28.11 -23.40 0.13
N ASP A 654 27.59 -23.50 1.36
CA ASP A 654 26.81 -24.63 1.85
C ASP A 654 25.32 -24.53 1.48
N GLY A 655 24.87 -23.38 0.93
CA GLY A 655 23.54 -23.21 0.35
C GLY A 655 22.43 -23.04 1.38
N SER A 656 22.51 -21.99 2.21
CA SER A 656 21.42 -21.66 3.14
C SER A 656 20.16 -21.19 2.41
N SER A 657 19.00 -21.68 2.85
CA SER A 657 17.67 -21.29 2.35
C SER A 657 17.19 -19.93 2.87
N ARG A 658 17.90 -19.32 3.84
CA ARG A 658 17.52 -18.02 4.39
C ARG A 658 18.19 -16.89 3.61
N PRO A 659 17.46 -15.83 3.21
CA PRO A 659 18.04 -14.70 2.48
C PRO A 659 19.08 -13.97 3.34
N LEU A 660 20.16 -13.51 2.72
CA LEU A 660 21.25 -12.79 3.41
C LEU A 660 20.81 -11.43 3.95
N THR A 661 19.85 -10.79 3.29
CA THR A 661 19.20 -9.55 3.73
C THR A 661 18.54 -9.67 5.11
N GLY A 662 18.17 -10.88 5.53
CA GLY A 662 17.65 -11.14 6.88
C GLY A 662 18.69 -11.07 8.01
N ASP A 663 19.96 -10.87 7.67
CA ASP A 663 21.06 -10.62 8.60
C ASP A 663 21.87 -9.43 8.08
N LEU A 664 21.53 -8.22 8.52
CA LEU A 664 22.13 -6.96 8.03
C LEU A 664 23.65 -6.95 8.19
N PHE A 665 24.19 -7.63 9.21
CA PHE A 665 25.63 -7.75 9.41
C PHE A 665 26.27 -8.60 8.30
N LEU A 666 25.70 -9.77 7.97
CA LEU A 666 26.19 -10.59 6.86
C LEU A 666 25.96 -9.95 5.49
N ALA A 667 24.83 -9.26 5.30
CA ALA A 667 24.55 -8.47 4.09
C ALA A 667 25.59 -7.36 3.90
N GLY A 668 25.91 -6.62 4.97
CA GLY A 668 26.94 -5.59 4.96
C GLY A 668 28.34 -6.12 4.66
N LEU A 669 28.71 -7.30 5.20
CA LEU A 669 29.98 -7.97 4.85
C LEU A 669 30.02 -8.39 3.38
N ALA A 670 28.92 -8.91 2.85
CA ALA A 670 28.84 -9.29 1.45
C ALA A 670 29.04 -8.06 0.54
N LEU A 671 28.40 -6.94 0.88
CA LEU A 671 28.56 -5.68 0.15
C LEU A 671 29.99 -5.15 0.24
N ALA A 672 30.53 -4.98 1.44
CA ALA A 672 31.83 -4.36 1.65
C ALA A 672 33.00 -5.17 1.07
N TYR A 673 32.91 -6.51 1.05
CA TYR A 673 34.06 -7.36 0.73
C TYR A 673 33.88 -8.28 -0.47
N LEU A 674 32.65 -8.58 -0.87
CA LEU A 674 32.37 -9.34 -2.10
C LEU A 674 31.88 -8.43 -3.23
N ASP A 675 31.46 -7.18 -2.98
CA ASP A 675 31.08 -6.20 -4.00
C ASP A 675 30.01 -6.71 -5.03
N PRO A 676 28.87 -7.25 -4.60
CA PRO A 676 27.86 -7.80 -5.51
C PRO A 676 27.36 -6.82 -6.58
N LEU A 677 27.53 -5.50 -6.38
CA LEU A 677 27.06 -4.46 -7.28
C LEU A 677 28.04 -4.15 -8.41
N GLY A 678 29.30 -4.59 -8.32
CA GLY A 678 30.34 -4.28 -9.31
C GLY A 678 30.82 -2.82 -9.27
N ASP A 679 30.52 -2.11 -8.18
CA ASP A 679 30.97 -0.76 -7.89
C ASP A 679 31.57 -0.78 -6.46
N PRO A 680 32.90 -0.89 -6.34
CA PRO A 680 33.55 -1.16 -5.05
C PRO A 680 33.38 0.00 -4.06
N GLU A 681 33.26 1.24 -4.54
CA GLU A 681 33.09 2.41 -3.66
C GLU A 681 31.66 2.45 -3.11
N ARG A 682 30.65 2.26 -3.96
CA ARG A 682 29.25 2.22 -3.53
C ARG A 682 28.94 0.99 -2.67
N SER A 683 29.46 -0.19 -3.06
CA SER A 683 29.33 -1.42 -2.28
C SER A 683 29.98 -1.29 -0.90
N ALA A 684 31.12 -0.62 -0.79
CA ALA A 684 31.78 -0.38 0.50
C ALA A 684 31.03 0.63 1.38
N ALA A 685 30.50 1.72 0.80
CA ALA A 685 29.72 2.70 1.53
C ALA A 685 28.42 2.09 2.09
N LEU A 686 27.65 1.42 1.23
CA LEU A 686 26.41 0.74 1.62
C LEU A 686 26.68 -0.42 2.59
N GLY A 687 27.73 -1.20 2.34
CA GLY A 687 28.16 -2.27 3.23
C GLY A 687 28.53 -1.75 4.62
N SER A 688 29.19 -0.59 4.70
CA SER A 688 29.55 0.05 5.98
C SER A 688 28.32 0.51 6.76
N ALA A 689 27.31 1.08 6.08
CA ALA A 689 26.06 1.51 6.72
C ALA A 689 25.27 0.32 7.29
N LEU A 690 25.16 -0.79 6.53
CA LEU A 690 24.50 -2.01 7.00
C LEU A 690 25.25 -2.71 8.15
N LEU A 691 26.59 -2.65 8.12
CA LEU A 691 27.42 -3.15 9.21
C LEU A 691 27.25 -2.33 10.49
N ALA A 692 27.14 -1.00 10.38
CA ALA A 692 26.94 -0.13 11.54
C ALA A 692 25.62 -0.42 12.26
N ILE A 693 24.51 -0.55 11.53
CA ILE A 693 23.21 -0.88 12.14
C ILE A 693 23.14 -2.32 12.64
N GLY A 694 23.75 -3.27 11.91
CA GLY A 694 23.81 -4.67 12.32
C GLY A 694 24.65 -4.87 13.60
N GLU A 695 25.73 -4.10 13.77
CA GLU A 695 26.54 -4.10 14.99
C GLU A 695 25.78 -3.45 16.15
N ALA A 696 25.18 -2.28 15.91
CA ALA A 696 24.37 -1.57 16.91
C ALA A 696 23.26 -2.48 17.45
N ALA A 697 22.48 -3.11 16.57
CA ALA A 697 21.41 -4.04 16.97
C ALA A 697 21.91 -5.27 17.76
N ALA A 698 23.13 -5.74 17.51
CA ALA A 698 23.69 -6.85 18.25
C ALA A 698 24.23 -6.43 19.63
N THR A 699 24.73 -5.20 19.76
CA THR A 699 25.12 -4.63 21.07
C THR A 699 23.92 -4.35 21.97
N THR A 700 22.77 -4.03 21.40
CA THR A 700 21.52 -3.81 22.13
C THR A 700 20.88 -5.11 22.58
N ALA A 701 20.88 -6.14 21.73
CA ALA A 701 20.44 -7.49 22.08
C ALA A 701 21.27 -8.15 23.21
N ALA A 702 22.50 -7.68 23.45
CA ALA A 702 23.36 -8.16 24.52
C ALA A 702 22.99 -7.63 25.93
N GLY A 703 21.91 -6.85 26.06
CA GLY A 703 21.29 -6.51 27.35
C GLY A 703 21.86 -5.27 28.05
N ASN A 704 22.54 -4.37 27.32
CA ASN A 704 22.96 -3.09 27.88
C ASN A 704 21.74 -2.14 27.95
N ALA A 705 21.51 -1.51 29.11
CA ALA A 705 20.50 -0.47 29.26
C ALA A 705 20.79 0.66 28.25
N GLN A 706 19.82 0.96 27.40
CA GLN A 706 20.06 1.78 26.22
C GLN A 706 19.71 3.24 26.49
N GLU A 707 20.74 4.08 26.57
CA GLU A 707 20.56 5.52 26.71
C GLU A 707 19.93 6.11 25.43
N SER A 708 19.12 7.17 25.58
CA SER A 708 18.52 7.91 24.46
C SER A 708 19.55 8.25 23.37
N ARG A 709 20.79 8.60 23.75
CA ARG A 709 21.88 8.92 22.82
C ARG A 709 22.31 7.75 21.93
N ASP A 710 22.28 6.52 22.44
CA ASP A 710 22.66 5.34 21.66
C ASP A 710 21.58 4.97 20.63
N LEU A 711 20.31 5.21 20.99
CA LEU A 711 19.18 5.06 20.09
C LEU A 711 19.15 6.10 18.98
N VAL A 712 19.42 7.37 19.29
CA VAL A 712 19.53 8.45 18.28
C VAL A 712 20.65 8.17 17.29
N ARG A 713 21.80 7.63 17.75
CA ARG A 713 22.88 7.20 16.85
C ARG A 713 22.48 6.03 15.96
N MET A 714 21.74 5.06 16.51
CA MET A 714 21.24 3.92 15.74
C MET A 714 20.20 4.36 14.69
N GLU A 715 19.34 5.32 15.04
CA GLU A 715 18.38 5.92 14.13
C GLU A 715 19.07 6.62 12.96
N GLN A 716 20.07 7.46 13.25
CA GLN A 716 20.88 8.11 12.23
C GLN A 716 21.56 7.09 11.29
N ALA A 717 22.14 6.03 11.84
CA ALA A 717 22.74 4.95 11.04
C ALA A 717 21.71 4.21 10.17
N GLY A 718 20.46 4.07 10.66
CA GLY A 718 19.36 3.51 9.87
C GLY A 718 18.95 4.41 8.71
N ILE A 719 18.83 5.71 8.94
CA ILE A 719 18.53 6.70 7.90
C ILE A 719 19.63 6.72 6.83
N GLU A 720 20.90 6.72 7.24
CA GLU A 720 22.05 6.66 6.32
C GLU A 720 22.05 5.38 5.49
N ALA A 721 21.73 4.23 6.09
CA ALA A 721 21.61 2.97 5.35
C ALA A 721 20.49 3.01 4.31
N LEU A 722 19.35 3.60 4.65
CA LEU A 722 18.21 3.74 3.73
C LEU A 722 18.51 4.70 2.58
N LEU A 723 19.14 5.84 2.87
CA LEU A 723 19.61 6.80 1.86
C LEU A 723 20.62 6.16 0.90
N ALA A 724 21.57 5.38 1.44
CA ALA A 724 22.52 4.62 0.63
C ALA A 724 21.84 3.56 -0.26
N MET A 725 20.64 3.09 0.11
CA MET A 725 19.84 2.17 -0.69
C MET A 725 18.91 2.86 -1.69
N SER A 726 18.60 4.15 -1.54
CA SER A 726 17.73 4.92 -2.45
C SER A 726 18.06 4.76 -3.94
N PRO A 727 19.33 4.77 -4.40
CA PRO A 727 19.67 4.65 -5.82
C PRO A 727 19.33 3.30 -6.46
N PHE A 728 19.07 2.27 -5.65
CA PHE A 728 18.72 0.92 -6.12
C PHE A 728 17.20 0.73 -6.27
N GLY A 729 16.40 1.76 -5.95
CA GLY A 729 14.97 1.84 -6.22
C GLY A 729 14.70 2.70 -7.46
N GLY A 730 14.80 2.13 -8.67
CA GLY A 730 14.55 2.90 -9.88
C GLY A 730 14.35 2.08 -11.15
N ARG A 731 13.09 2.01 -11.60
CA ARG A 731 12.60 1.69 -12.96
C ARG A 731 12.87 0.29 -13.52
N GLU A 732 12.09 -0.69 -13.08
CA GLU A 732 11.56 -1.72 -13.98
C GLU A 732 10.03 -1.64 -13.93
N GLY A 733 9.42 -1.06 -14.97
CA GLY A 733 7.96 -0.92 -15.09
C GLY A 733 7.48 0.47 -15.48
N ARG A 734 7.86 0.95 -16.67
CA ARG A 734 7.03 1.80 -17.52
C ARG A 734 7.03 1.23 -18.91
#